data_AF-A0A9W8NS11-F1
#
_entry.id   AF-A0A9W8NS11-F1
#
_cell.length_a   1.000
_cell.length_b   1.000
_cell.length_c   1.000
_cell.angle_alpha   90.00
_cell.angle_beta   90.00
_cell.angle_gamma   90.00
#
_symmetry.space_group_name_H-M   'P 1'
#
loop_
_entity.id
_entity.type
_entity.pdbx_description
1 polymer ?
#
loop_
_entity_poly.entity_id
_entity_poly.type
_entity_poly.pdbx_seq_one_letter_code
_entity_poly.pdbx_strand_id
1 'polypeptide(L)'
;MDSTHPLKALLNFHLASDTSAVAHLPYILEILNSEHFFPSPHLTKWTARLSSLLHSKESGARWAGLCLAHKTSVYSKSIMIECAQSWLSIAIPILYKKEPFPTYTASINLCRMVFSSATDTPEFQRQVSTPNVPKFTAALIIFLEKESDLQLKQLVLKTLTRLVPLYPNIHRTSHAALSSIVSRIFAQSAPNHISQQLVGPASRLYSILHYTGGKVGAANLWRKSLDESMGSAWTAFIGVRTTFPDENGRFPQVQLLHEEPTTSVTLSMERLSTSVRVICDLLQSPTQRPVQVPVGSLTNLASKMILVTVENEASPSIDPIVWAMETAIIPRIWKVACELIKCLCQCVDRCLTPFSSRLLSYIAFHLEQKLPSIQRVPLLETVHALLTHCHPSHSPILSSRLTRIALSGLLVILPSQTDVQSNTAQAADGTIKTKKGKKKARTYEGDELFRTSGDVFCPTTDDANALLITCDILQLLLQSSDVSPALRSMASRVIMAVFLGLPQMMPATLSLHTQVYHTLLCKIREAAIQLGSGTTSAMSQSLNLVLSAASSTGIDQVRDSLRKLDMLIHPRLPPLLRPLPQVDSFTLFRSEESVEEAEERQRLSLEVLSDSVSNATQDVLMDDSSKTASFISRALPSTDHSISLPRTSVVLTGRADTGAPPFSSSSIIPQEKPTVLNEQRIDPGIVPLSPAPSSVAAAKPTGSLAYPPQTNRTTYATHPAAVDTLDVDEDMPSINLESDSDSD
;
A
#
# COMPACT_ATOMS: atom_id res chain seq x y z
N MET A 1 25.83 -49.21 24.22
CA MET A 1 25.47 -49.39 22.80
C MET A 1 25.80 -48.09 22.10
N ASP A 2 26.65 -48.13 21.08
CA ASP A 2 27.08 -46.89 20.42
C ASP A 2 25.92 -46.32 19.60
N SER A 3 25.58 -45.06 19.86
CA SER A 3 24.53 -44.34 19.10
C SER A 3 24.95 -44.23 17.64
N THR A 4 24.30 -45.02 16.78
CA THR A 4 24.63 -45.07 15.35
C THR A 4 24.41 -43.71 14.71
N HIS A 5 25.51 -43.08 14.28
CA HIS A 5 25.51 -41.71 13.72
C HIS A 5 24.38 -41.54 12.70
N PRO A 6 23.50 -40.51 12.81
CA PRO A 6 22.24 -40.45 12.08
C PRO A 6 22.39 -40.55 10.55
N LEU A 7 23.39 -39.88 9.96
CA LEU A 7 23.70 -40.03 8.53
C LEU A 7 24.01 -41.48 8.11
N LYS A 8 24.59 -42.32 8.97
CA LYS A 8 24.86 -43.74 8.69
C LYS A 8 23.56 -44.53 8.54
N ALA A 9 22.56 -44.25 9.37
CA ALA A 9 21.24 -44.86 9.26
C ALA A 9 20.51 -44.38 7.99
N LEU A 10 20.49 -43.08 7.73
CA LEU A 10 19.88 -42.51 6.52
C LEU A 10 20.51 -43.08 5.24
N LEU A 11 21.85 -43.18 5.18
CA LEU A 11 22.57 -43.75 4.05
C LEU A 11 22.30 -45.25 3.85
N ASN A 12 22.29 -46.04 4.93
CA ASN A 12 22.15 -47.49 4.85
C ASN A 12 20.71 -47.97 4.61
N PHE A 13 19.69 -47.26 5.12
CA PHE A 13 18.30 -47.71 5.08
C PHE A 13 17.40 -46.94 4.11
N HIS A 14 17.62 -45.63 3.92
CA HIS A 14 16.71 -44.78 3.15
C HIS A 14 17.31 -44.23 1.84
N LEU A 15 18.63 -44.22 1.69
CA LEU A 15 19.31 -43.78 0.47
C LEU A 15 20.03 -44.91 -0.29
N ALA A 16 19.90 -46.17 0.16
CA ALA A 16 20.63 -47.32 -0.37
C ALA A 16 20.39 -47.56 -1.87
N SER A 17 19.18 -47.28 -2.37
CA SER A 17 18.83 -47.32 -3.80
C SER A 17 18.15 -46.03 -4.25
N ASP A 18 18.10 -45.80 -5.55
CA ASP A 18 17.50 -44.59 -6.12
C ASP A 18 15.98 -44.53 -5.87
N THR A 19 15.29 -45.67 -6.01
CA THR A 19 13.86 -45.80 -5.67
C THR A 19 13.60 -45.57 -4.18
N SER A 20 14.47 -46.07 -3.30
CA SER A 20 14.40 -45.86 -1.85
C SER A 20 14.58 -44.38 -1.50
N ALA A 21 15.55 -43.71 -2.13
CA ALA A 21 15.80 -42.28 -1.93
C ALA A 21 14.62 -41.39 -2.35
N VAL A 22 13.86 -41.78 -3.37
CA VAL A 22 12.62 -41.11 -3.77
C VAL A 22 11.49 -41.39 -2.77
N ALA A 23 11.26 -42.65 -2.42
CA ALA A 23 10.16 -43.07 -1.55
C ALA A 23 10.26 -42.49 -0.12
N HIS A 24 11.47 -42.40 0.43
CA HIS A 24 11.70 -41.89 1.79
C HIS A 24 12.07 -40.40 1.85
N LEU A 25 12.08 -39.68 0.73
CA LEU A 25 12.52 -38.28 0.69
C LEU A 25 11.84 -37.36 1.72
N PRO A 26 10.50 -37.40 1.94
CA PRO A 26 9.84 -36.51 2.91
C PRO A 26 10.38 -36.72 4.33
N TYR A 27 10.47 -37.98 4.75
CA TYR A 27 10.99 -38.40 6.07
C TYR A 27 12.46 -38.00 6.27
N ILE A 28 13.30 -38.14 5.24
CA ILE A 28 14.69 -37.68 5.29
C ILE A 28 14.75 -36.14 5.43
N LEU A 29 13.93 -35.41 4.69
CA LEU A 29 13.87 -33.94 4.77
C LEU A 29 13.27 -33.42 6.09
N GLU A 30 12.46 -34.20 6.79
CA GLU A 30 11.95 -33.87 8.12
C GLU A 30 13.05 -34.05 9.18
N ILE A 31 13.77 -35.18 9.14
CA ILE A 31 14.76 -35.57 10.17
C ILE A 31 16.12 -34.85 10.02
N LEU A 32 16.52 -34.42 8.83
CA LEU A 32 17.78 -33.70 8.64
C LEU A 32 17.79 -32.38 9.45
N ASN A 33 18.87 -32.19 10.23
CA ASN A 33 19.16 -31.00 11.04
C ASN A 33 20.65 -30.59 10.84
N SER A 34 21.11 -29.55 11.55
CA SER A 34 22.50 -29.09 11.51
C SER A 34 23.52 -30.04 12.14
N GLU A 35 23.16 -30.73 13.23
CA GLU A 35 24.07 -31.61 13.97
C GLU A 35 24.52 -32.81 13.12
N HIS A 36 23.65 -33.29 12.23
CA HIS A 36 23.96 -34.36 11.29
C HIS A 36 25.14 -34.03 10.35
N PHE A 37 25.47 -32.74 10.18
CA PHE A 37 26.53 -32.27 9.30
C PHE A 37 27.82 -31.83 10.02
N PHE A 38 27.97 -32.12 11.31
CA PHE A 38 29.26 -31.97 11.99
C PHE A 38 30.34 -32.88 11.35
N PRO A 39 31.64 -32.52 11.44
CA PRO A 39 32.74 -33.27 10.84
C PRO A 39 32.74 -34.75 11.25
N SER A 40 32.44 -35.64 10.29
CA SER A 40 32.32 -37.08 10.53
C SER A 40 32.73 -37.88 9.29
N PRO A 41 33.19 -39.14 9.45
CA PRO A 41 33.53 -40.03 8.33
C PRO A 41 32.30 -40.44 7.48
N HIS A 42 31.10 -39.99 7.86
CA HIS A 42 29.87 -40.19 7.09
C HIS A 42 29.63 -39.06 6.08
N LEU A 43 30.24 -37.88 6.22
CA LEU A 43 30.08 -36.76 5.28
C LEU A 43 30.54 -37.11 3.87
N THR A 44 31.71 -37.73 3.71
CA THR A 44 32.23 -38.15 2.38
C THR A 44 31.32 -39.17 1.71
N LYS A 45 30.65 -40.03 2.48
CA LYS A 45 29.67 -41.00 1.95
C LYS A 45 28.34 -40.31 1.59
N TRP A 46 27.95 -39.29 2.36
CA TRP A 46 26.79 -38.45 2.07
C TRP A 46 26.98 -37.67 0.76
N THR A 47 28.08 -36.92 0.61
CA THR A 47 28.36 -36.13 -0.59
C THR A 47 28.56 -37.01 -1.82
N ALA A 48 29.22 -38.17 -1.70
CA ALA A 48 29.33 -39.15 -2.79
C ALA A 48 27.98 -39.71 -3.23
N ARG A 49 27.10 -40.12 -2.29
CA ARG A 49 25.77 -40.63 -2.63
C ARG A 49 24.86 -39.54 -3.21
N LEU A 50 24.97 -38.32 -2.70
CA LEU A 50 24.28 -37.14 -3.20
C LEU A 50 24.66 -36.83 -4.66
N SER A 51 25.96 -36.82 -4.97
CA SER A 51 26.45 -36.66 -6.34
C SER A 51 26.05 -37.84 -7.24
N SER A 52 25.95 -39.06 -6.72
CA SER A 52 25.39 -40.22 -7.44
C SER A 52 23.91 -40.01 -7.82
N LEU A 53 23.07 -39.53 -6.89
CA LEU A 53 21.66 -39.23 -7.16
C LEU A 53 21.50 -38.10 -8.20
N LEU A 54 22.31 -37.04 -8.10
CA LEU A 54 22.29 -35.92 -9.05
C LEU A 54 22.70 -36.32 -10.49
N HIS A 55 23.54 -37.36 -10.65
CA HIS A 55 23.91 -37.91 -11.95
C HIS A 55 23.02 -39.09 -12.42
N SER A 56 22.01 -39.49 -11.65
CA SER A 56 21.16 -40.62 -12.01
C SER A 56 20.39 -40.38 -13.33
N LYS A 57 20.07 -41.45 -14.04
CA LYS A 57 19.23 -41.37 -15.25
C LYS A 57 17.79 -41.01 -14.88
N GLU A 58 17.32 -41.55 -13.76
CA GLU A 58 15.95 -41.37 -13.28
C GLU A 58 15.69 -39.93 -12.83
N SER A 59 14.63 -39.33 -13.36
CA SER A 59 14.23 -37.94 -13.03
C SER A 59 13.85 -37.80 -11.55
N GLY A 60 13.19 -38.81 -10.97
CA GLY A 60 12.87 -38.86 -9.54
C GLY A 60 14.12 -38.90 -8.65
N ALA A 61 15.13 -39.72 -9.00
CA ALA A 61 16.37 -39.81 -8.25
C ALA A 61 17.16 -38.49 -8.29
N ARG A 62 17.18 -37.82 -9.45
CA ARG A 62 17.76 -36.47 -9.58
C ARG A 62 16.98 -35.42 -8.79
N TRP A 63 15.65 -35.48 -8.77
CA TRP A 63 14.82 -34.63 -7.90
C TRP A 63 15.16 -34.83 -6.41
N ALA A 64 15.25 -36.07 -5.95
CA ALA A 64 15.67 -36.40 -4.58
C ALA A 64 17.08 -35.85 -4.28
N GLY A 65 18.03 -36.03 -5.21
CA GLY A 65 19.37 -35.44 -5.12
C GLY A 65 19.36 -33.92 -4.99
N LEU A 66 18.58 -33.21 -5.82
CA LEU A 66 18.47 -31.75 -5.76
C LEU A 66 17.87 -31.26 -4.42
N CYS A 67 16.82 -31.94 -3.93
CA CYS A 67 16.20 -31.63 -2.64
C CYS A 67 17.14 -31.87 -1.45
N LEU A 68 17.89 -32.98 -1.46
CA LEU A 68 18.89 -33.30 -0.43
C LEU A 68 20.09 -32.35 -0.47
N ALA A 69 20.54 -31.92 -1.66
CA ALA A 69 21.58 -30.92 -1.82
C ALA A 69 21.14 -29.55 -1.29
N HIS A 70 19.90 -29.15 -1.59
CA HIS A 70 19.32 -27.92 -1.07
C HIS A 70 19.21 -27.96 0.46
N LYS A 71 18.70 -29.05 1.04
CA LYS A 71 18.60 -29.23 2.49
C LYS A 71 19.97 -29.29 3.18
N THR A 72 20.96 -29.94 2.56
CA THR A 72 22.37 -29.92 3.01
C THR A 72 22.91 -28.48 2.99
N SER A 73 22.59 -27.69 1.95
CA SER A 73 23.00 -26.29 1.83
C SER A 73 22.39 -25.37 2.90
N VAL A 74 21.19 -25.68 3.38
CA VAL A 74 20.53 -24.97 4.49
C VAL A 74 21.22 -25.24 5.83
N TYR A 75 21.71 -26.46 6.04
CA TYR A 75 22.26 -26.87 7.34
C TYR A 75 23.79 -26.83 7.45
N SER A 76 24.53 -26.84 6.33
CA SER A 76 25.99 -26.78 6.34
C SER A 76 26.55 -25.96 5.18
N LYS A 77 26.98 -24.74 5.51
CA LYS A 77 27.60 -23.80 4.56
C LYS A 77 28.97 -24.27 4.06
N SER A 78 29.75 -25.00 4.87
CA SER A 78 31.05 -25.54 4.45
C SER A 78 30.89 -26.61 3.36
N ILE A 79 30.07 -27.63 3.62
CA ILE A 79 29.76 -28.69 2.65
C ILE A 79 29.15 -28.10 1.37
N MET A 80 28.31 -27.07 1.50
CA MET A 80 27.80 -26.32 0.35
C MET A 80 28.93 -25.66 -0.46
N ILE A 81 29.83 -24.91 0.17
CA ILE A 81 30.94 -24.23 -0.53
C ILE A 81 31.84 -25.24 -1.25
N GLU A 82 32.18 -26.35 -0.60
CA GLU A 82 33.00 -27.44 -1.16
C GLU A 82 32.33 -28.09 -2.39
N CYS A 83 31.03 -28.40 -2.30
CA CYS A 83 30.34 -29.19 -3.32
C CYS A 83 29.64 -28.37 -4.41
N ALA A 84 29.36 -27.08 -4.17
CA ALA A 84 28.46 -26.25 -4.99
C ALA A 84 28.82 -26.22 -6.48
N GLN A 85 30.10 -26.13 -6.86
CA GLN A 85 30.50 -26.11 -8.27
C GLN A 85 30.09 -27.41 -9.00
N SER A 86 30.12 -28.56 -8.31
CA SER A 86 29.65 -29.84 -8.85
C SER A 86 28.11 -29.90 -8.93
N TRP A 87 27.41 -29.33 -7.95
CA TRP A 87 25.94 -29.32 -7.95
C TRP A 87 25.38 -28.36 -9.01
N LEU A 88 25.96 -27.16 -9.15
CA LEU A 88 25.55 -26.16 -10.14
C LEU A 88 25.80 -26.64 -11.58
N SER A 89 26.87 -27.39 -11.83
CA SER A 89 27.17 -27.94 -13.17
C SER A 89 26.15 -28.99 -13.64
N ILE A 90 25.33 -29.52 -12.73
CA ILE A 90 24.23 -30.45 -13.02
C ILE A 90 22.88 -29.71 -13.01
N ALA A 91 22.66 -28.87 -11.98
CA ALA A 91 21.40 -28.17 -11.75
C ALA A 91 21.08 -27.13 -12.85
N ILE A 92 22.07 -26.37 -13.33
CA ILE A 92 21.83 -25.36 -14.39
C ILE A 92 21.49 -26.05 -15.72
N PRO A 93 22.21 -27.08 -16.22
CA PRO A 93 21.83 -27.80 -17.43
C PRO A 93 20.48 -28.53 -17.36
N ILE A 94 19.96 -28.87 -16.17
CA ILE A 94 18.62 -29.43 -15.99
C ILE A 94 17.52 -28.48 -16.50
N LEU A 95 17.73 -27.17 -16.42
CA LEU A 95 16.76 -26.15 -16.85
C LEU A 95 16.64 -26.00 -18.38
N TYR A 96 17.58 -26.57 -19.13
CA TYR A 96 17.56 -26.62 -20.60
C TYR A 96 17.07 -27.96 -21.16
N LYS A 97 16.83 -28.95 -20.28
CA LYS A 97 16.35 -30.29 -20.63
C LYS A 97 14.86 -30.41 -20.32
N LYS A 98 14.16 -31.32 -21.01
CA LYS A 98 12.76 -31.63 -20.70
C LYS A 98 12.71 -32.52 -19.45
N GLU A 99 12.38 -31.93 -18.31
CA GLU A 99 12.28 -32.57 -17.00
C GLU A 99 10.89 -32.33 -16.39
N PRO A 100 10.47 -33.10 -15.37
CA PRO A 100 9.19 -32.84 -14.70
C PRO A 100 9.27 -31.62 -13.76
N PHE A 101 8.15 -30.93 -13.56
CA PHE A 101 8.01 -29.72 -12.74
C PHE A 101 8.72 -29.75 -11.35
N PRO A 102 8.66 -30.84 -10.56
CA PRO A 102 9.36 -30.90 -9.28
C PRO A 102 10.89 -30.80 -9.42
N THR A 103 11.47 -31.33 -10.51
CA THR A 103 12.91 -31.28 -10.79
C THR A 103 13.37 -29.87 -11.14
N TYR A 104 12.61 -29.13 -11.95
CA TYR A 104 12.89 -27.70 -12.19
C TYR A 104 12.81 -26.90 -10.89
N THR A 105 11.74 -27.09 -10.11
CA THR A 105 11.53 -26.41 -8.83
C THR A 105 12.67 -26.67 -7.85
N ALA A 106 13.11 -27.93 -7.72
CA ALA A 106 14.25 -28.30 -6.86
C ALA A 106 15.58 -27.70 -7.37
N SER A 107 15.81 -27.68 -8.68
CA SER A 107 16.99 -27.06 -9.29
C SER A 107 17.05 -25.54 -9.05
N ILE A 108 15.95 -24.82 -9.32
CA ILE A 108 15.86 -23.38 -9.12
C ILE A 108 16.10 -23.02 -7.64
N ASN A 109 15.51 -23.77 -6.71
CA ASN A 109 15.72 -23.57 -5.28
C ASN A 109 17.16 -23.86 -4.84
N LEU A 110 17.78 -24.95 -5.33
CA LEU A 110 19.20 -25.25 -5.06
C LEU A 110 20.13 -24.15 -5.56
N CYS A 111 20.02 -23.75 -6.83
CA CYS A 111 20.82 -22.68 -7.41
C CYS A 111 20.64 -21.36 -6.64
N ARG A 112 19.39 -20.99 -6.34
CA ARG A 112 19.05 -19.80 -5.54
C ARG A 112 19.66 -19.85 -4.14
N MET A 113 19.66 -21.01 -3.47
CA MET A 113 20.21 -21.17 -2.13
C MET A 113 21.74 -21.01 -2.16
N VAL A 114 22.42 -21.73 -3.06
CA VAL A 114 23.88 -21.65 -3.26
C VAL A 114 24.32 -20.21 -3.56
N PHE A 115 23.68 -19.54 -4.51
CA PHE A 115 24.02 -18.15 -4.88
C PHE A 115 23.63 -17.09 -3.83
N SER A 116 22.89 -17.42 -2.77
CA SER A 116 22.53 -16.44 -1.72
C SER A 116 23.02 -16.79 -0.30
N SER A 117 23.86 -17.81 -0.14
CA SER A 117 24.36 -18.26 1.17
C SER A 117 25.86 -18.03 1.40
N ALA A 118 26.63 -17.77 0.34
CA ALA A 118 28.07 -17.48 0.36
C ALA A 118 28.40 -16.12 -0.30
N THR A 119 27.51 -15.14 -0.13
CA THR A 119 27.67 -13.76 -0.66
C THR A 119 28.67 -12.91 0.13
N ASP A 120 29.15 -13.42 1.25
CA ASP A 120 30.21 -12.94 2.13
C ASP A 120 31.59 -13.56 1.82
N THR A 121 31.64 -14.62 0.98
CA THR A 121 32.86 -15.36 0.65
C THR A 121 33.39 -14.92 -0.73
N PRO A 122 34.34 -13.97 -0.83
CA PRO A 122 34.73 -13.36 -2.11
C PRO A 122 35.40 -14.34 -3.08
N GLU A 123 36.11 -15.33 -2.56
CA GLU A 123 36.73 -16.38 -3.37
C GLU A 123 35.68 -17.28 -4.03
N PHE A 124 34.65 -17.67 -3.29
CA PHE A 124 33.49 -18.40 -3.81
C PHE A 124 32.70 -17.57 -4.83
N GLN A 125 32.54 -16.26 -4.58
CA GLN A 125 31.94 -15.36 -5.57
C GLN A 125 32.75 -15.36 -6.88
N ARG A 126 34.07 -15.17 -6.80
CA ARG A 126 34.98 -15.13 -7.95
C ARG A 126 35.03 -16.45 -8.73
N GLN A 127 35.15 -17.57 -8.03
CA GLN A 127 35.39 -18.89 -8.65
C GLN A 127 34.11 -19.62 -9.06
N VAL A 128 33.04 -19.52 -8.27
CA VAL A 128 31.81 -20.33 -8.45
C VAL A 128 30.61 -19.50 -8.86
N SER A 129 30.39 -18.32 -8.25
CA SER A 129 29.17 -17.55 -8.54
C SER A 129 29.27 -16.79 -9.86
N THR A 130 30.30 -15.96 -10.04
CA THR A 130 30.50 -15.12 -11.24
C THR A 130 30.42 -15.86 -12.57
N PRO A 131 31.05 -17.04 -12.78
CA PRO A 131 30.94 -17.76 -14.05
C PRO A 131 29.65 -18.56 -14.25
N ASN A 132 28.77 -18.67 -13.25
CA ASN A 132 27.55 -19.50 -13.31
C ASN A 132 26.25 -18.68 -13.18
N VAL A 133 26.24 -17.55 -12.47
CA VAL A 133 25.08 -16.64 -12.39
C VAL A 133 24.60 -16.20 -13.79
N PRO A 134 25.45 -15.79 -14.76
CA PRO A 134 24.99 -15.45 -16.11
C PRO A 134 24.26 -16.60 -16.80
N LYS A 135 24.75 -17.84 -16.62
CA LYS A 135 24.17 -19.05 -17.23
C LYS A 135 22.83 -19.38 -16.60
N PHE A 136 22.72 -19.29 -15.28
CA PHE A 136 21.46 -19.47 -14.57
C PHE A 136 20.44 -18.41 -14.96
N THR A 137 20.81 -17.13 -14.99
CA THR A 137 19.94 -16.03 -15.42
C THR A 137 19.50 -16.18 -16.88
N ALA A 138 20.38 -16.60 -17.80
CA ALA A 138 20.01 -16.90 -19.18
C ALA A 138 19.03 -18.09 -19.29
N ALA A 139 19.22 -19.16 -18.50
CA ALA A 139 18.29 -20.26 -18.41
C ALA A 139 16.90 -19.79 -17.92
N LEU A 140 16.88 -19.01 -16.85
CA LEU A 140 15.65 -18.44 -16.28
C LEU A 140 14.91 -17.51 -17.25
N ILE A 141 15.64 -16.69 -18.01
CA ILE A 141 15.10 -15.84 -19.08
C ILE A 141 14.38 -16.69 -20.14
N ILE A 142 15.06 -17.70 -20.69
CA ILE A 142 14.49 -18.63 -21.68
C ILE A 142 13.25 -19.36 -21.10
N PHE A 143 13.28 -19.67 -19.80
CA PHE A 143 12.19 -20.33 -19.09
C PHE A 143 10.92 -19.47 -19.00
N LEU A 144 11.05 -18.16 -18.75
CA LEU A 144 9.93 -17.22 -18.76
C LEU A 144 9.27 -17.09 -20.14
N GLU A 145 10.05 -17.25 -21.22
CA GLU A 145 9.53 -17.16 -22.59
C GLU A 145 8.86 -18.47 -23.04
N LYS A 146 9.49 -19.63 -22.79
CA LYS A 146 9.09 -20.91 -23.39
C LYS A 146 8.11 -21.76 -22.59
N GLU A 147 8.14 -21.70 -21.27
CA GLU A 147 7.28 -22.57 -20.45
C GLU A 147 5.82 -22.09 -20.47
N SER A 148 4.86 -22.98 -20.22
CA SER A 148 3.44 -22.62 -20.04
C SER A 148 3.02 -22.52 -18.56
N ASP A 149 3.73 -23.22 -17.67
CA ASP A 149 3.43 -23.29 -16.23
C ASP A 149 3.53 -21.92 -15.52
N LEU A 150 2.39 -21.49 -14.98
CA LEU A 150 2.22 -20.23 -14.27
C LEU A 150 2.96 -20.19 -12.92
N GLN A 151 2.93 -21.28 -12.15
CA GLN A 151 3.58 -21.35 -10.84
C GLN A 151 5.09 -21.28 -10.99
N LEU A 152 5.63 -21.96 -12.01
CA LEU A 152 7.05 -21.98 -12.28
C LEU A 152 7.53 -20.62 -12.79
N LYS A 153 6.77 -19.92 -13.65
CA LYS A 153 7.07 -18.51 -13.98
C LYS A 153 7.06 -17.60 -12.76
N GLN A 154 6.11 -17.76 -11.82
CA GLN A 154 6.16 -17.01 -10.56
C GLN A 154 7.43 -17.33 -9.75
N LEU A 155 7.86 -18.59 -9.67
CA LEU A 155 9.09 -18.98 -8.96
C LEU A 155 10.34 -18.38 -9.62
N VAL A 156 10.40 -18.37 -10.94
CA VAL A 156 11.49 -17.76 -11.71
C VAL A 156 11.55 -16.25 -11.48
N LEU A 157 10.43 -15.54 -11.61
CA LEU A 157 10.36 -14.09 -11.32
C LEU A 157 10.83 -13.79 -9.89
N LYS A 158 10.26 -14.48 -8.89
CA LYS A 158 10.65 -14.35 -7.45
C LYS A 158 12.14 -14.66 -7.21
N THR A 159 12.74 -15.53 -8.02
CA THR A 159 14.18 -15.87 -7.93
C THR A 159 15.06 -14.79 -8.54
N LEU A 160 14.68 -14.25 -9.71
CA LEU A 160 15.36 -13.12 -10.34
C LEU A 160 15.30 -11.86 -9.45
N THR A 161 14.14 -11.57 -8.84
CA THR A 161 13.97 -10.46 -7.88
C THR A 161 14.98 -10.52 -6.72
N ARG A 162 15.35 -11.74 -6.27
CA ARG A 162 16.35 -11.94 -5.20
C ARG A 162 17.79 -11.96 -5.70
N LEU A 163 18.06 -12.36 -6.95
CA LEU A 163 19.44 -12.46 -7.48
C LEU A 163 19.98 -11.17 -8.08
N VAL A 164 19.14 -10.33 -8.69
CA VAL A 164 19.59 -9.06 -9.30
C VAL A 164 20.25 -8.11 -8.28
N PRO A 165 19.70 -7.88 -7.06
CA PRO A 165 20.35 -7.05 -6.05
C PRO A 165 21.63 -7.66 -5.45
N LEU A 166 21.78 -8.99 -5.48
CA LEU A 166 22.98 -9.69 -5.00
C LEU A 166 24.13 -9.66 -6.02
N TYR A 167 23.82 -9.65 -7.32
CA TYR A 167 24.80 -9.65 -8.40
C TYR A 167 24.53 -8.55 -9.45
N PRO A 168 24.45 -7.26 -9.05
CA PRO A 168 23.97 -6.17 -9.90
C PRO A 168 24.82 -5.98 -11.16
N ASN A 169 26.15 -5.99 -11.01
CA ASN A 169 27.10 -5.83 -12.12
C ASN A 169 26.97 -6.95 -13.16
N ILE A 170 26.67 -8.17 -12.71
CA ILE A 170 26.53 -9.35 -13.59
C ILE A 170 25.23 -9.25 -14.41
N HIS A 171 24.15 -8.78 -13.79
CA HIS A 171 22.85 -8.63 -14.46
C HIS A 171 22.75 -7.42 -15.40
N ARG A 172 23.77 -6.56 -15.47
CA ARG A 172 23.78 -5.36 -16.34
C ARG A 172 23.62 -5.70 -17.82
N THR A 173 24.21 -6.79 -18.30
CA THR A 173 24.02 -7.27 -19.68
C THR A 173 22.61 -7.86 -19.93
N SER A 174 21.96 -8.37 -18.89
CA SER A 174 20.60 -8.93 -18.96
C SER A 174 19.48 -7.91 -18.77
N HIS A 175 19.78 -6.66 -18.37
CA HIS A 175 18.79 -5.64 -17.99
C HIS A 175 17.72 -5.43 -19.08
N ALA A 176 18.13 -5.24 -20.35
CA ALA A 176 17.19 -5.01 -21.45
C ALA A 176 16.25 -6.21 -21.71
N ALA A 177 16.78 -7.44 -21.62
CA ALA A 177 15.98 -8.66 -21.77
C ALA A 177 14.98 -8.84 -20.62
N LEU A 178 15.43 -8.62 -19.38
CA LEU A 178 14.58 -8.69 -18.19
C LEU A 178 13.46 -7.63 -18.22
N SER A 179 13.81 -6.39 -18.58
CA SER A 179 12.82 -5.31 -18.73
C SER A 179 11.82 -5.62 -19.84
N SER A 180 12.28 -6.08 -21.02
CA SER A 180 11.41 -6.43 -22.14
C SER A 180 10.43 -7.56 -21.79
N ILE A 181 10.90 -8.62 -21.12
CA ILE A 181 10.04 -9.71 -20.64
C ILE A 181 8.96 -9.19 -19.68
N VAL A 182 9.32 -8.30 -18.75
CA VAL A 182 8.36 -7.77 -17.78
C VAL A 182 7.37 -6.80 -18.43
N SER A 183 7.81 -5.89 -19.29
CA SER A 183 6.92 -5.02 -20.08
C SER A 183 5.95 -5.84 -20.95
N ARG A 184 6.40 -6.98 -21.52
CA ARG A 184 5.56 -7.90 -22.28
C ARG A 184 4.54 -8.63 -21.39
N ILE A 185 4.89 -8.99 -20.15
CA ILE A 185 3.92 -9.52 -19.17
C ILE A 185 2.84 -8.47 -18.88
N PHE A 186 3.21 -7.21 -18.64
CA PHE A 186 2.24 -6.11 -18.42
C PHE A 186 1.34 -5.88 -19.64
N ALA A 187 1.91 -5.87 -20.85
CA ALA A 187 1.13 -5.74 -22.09
C ALA A 187 0.13 -6.90 -22.29
N GLN A 188 0.50 -8.12 -21.88
CA GLN A 188 -0.33 -9.33 -21.96
C GLN A 188 -1.28 -9.51 -20.75
N SER A 189 -1.36 -8.56 -19.81
CA SER A 189 -2.10 -8.71 -18.54
C SER A 189 -3.63 -8.59 -18.66
N ALA A 190 -4.15 -8.36 -19.87
CA ALA A 190 -5.57 -8.35 -20.20
C ALA A 190 -5.80 -8.96 -21.60
N PRO A 191 -6.95 -9.61 -21.86
CA PRO A 191 -8.02 -9.93 -20.91
C PRO A 191 -7.75 -11.20 -20.07
N ASN A 192 -6.59 -11.85 -20.25
CA ASN A 192 -6.31 -13.16 -19.65
C ASN A 192 -6.06 -13.08 -18.13
N HIS A 193 -7.00 -13.56 -17.30
CA HIS A 193 -6.81 -13.70 -15.83
C HIS A 193 -5.55 -14.48 -15.43
N ILE A 194 -5.05 -15.35 -16.31
CA ILE A 194 -3.81 -16.13 -16.12
C ILE A 194 -2.58 -15.20 -15.96
N SER A 195 -2.48 -14.13 -16.77
CA SER A 195 -1.33 -13.22 -16.72
C SER A 195 -1.41 -12.21 -15.56
N GLN A 196 -2.60 -11.89 -15.04
CA GLN A 196 -2.76 -11.06 -13.82
C GLN A 196 -1.98 -11.64 -12.62
N GLN A 197 -1.85 -12.97 -12.50
CA GLN A 197 -1.04 -13.59 -11.44
C GLN A 197 0.48 -13.37 -11.59
N LEU A 198 0.97 -13.06 -12.79
CA LEU A 198 2.37 -12.71 -13.04
C LEU A 198 2.67 -11.23 -12.80
N VAL A 199 1.67 -10.34 -12.86
CA VAL A 199 1.85 -8.89 -12.66
C VAL A 199 2.54 -8.59 -11.33
N GLY A 200 2.11 -9.20 -10.22
CA GLY A 200 2.72 -8.97 -8.90
C GLY A 200 4.22 -9.33 -8.85
N PRO A 201 4.61 -10.58 -9.18
CA PRO A 201 6.02 -10.97 -9.26
C PRO A 201 6.84 -10.20 -10.32
N ALA A 202 6.25 -9.84 -11.46
CA ALA A 202 6.92 -9.09 -12.53
C ALA A 202 7.15 -7.63 -12.13
N SER A 203 6.15 -6.96 -11.55
CA SER A 203 6.23 -5.62 -10.94
C SER A 203 7.37 -5.55 -9.92
N ARG A 204 7.45 -6.53 -9.02
CA ARG A 204 8.56 -6.65 -8.06
C ARG A 204 9.92 -6.87 -8.72
N LEU A 205 10.01 -7.64 -9.80
CA LEU A 205 11.26 -7.75 -10.56
C LEU A 205 11.66 -6.42 -11.19
N TYR A 206 10.76 -5.73 -11.91
CA TYR A 206 11.02 -4.42 -12.51
C TYR A 206 11.44 -3.39 -11.48
N SER A 207 10.78 -3.37 -10.31
CA SER A 207 11.07 -2.46 -9.20
C SER A 207 12.49 -2.55 -8.64
N ILE A 208 13.23 -3.62 -8.93
CA ILE A 208 14.63 -3.82 -8.52
C ILE A 208 15.63 -3.85 -9.70
N LEU A 209 15.18 -3.68 -10.95
CA LEU A 209 16.10 -3.66 -12.11
C LEU A 209 17.03 -2.45 -12.11
N HIS A 210 16.73 -1.39 -11.35
CA HIS A 210 17.61 -0.23 -11.19
C HIS A 210 18.96 -0.59 -10.58
N TYR A 211 19.05 -1.65 -9.77
CA TYR A 211 20.31 -2.14 -9.20
C TYR A 211 21.38 -2.43 -10.26
N THR A 212 21.00 -2.82 -11.49
CA THR A 212 21.97 -3.11 -12.56
C THR A 212 22.68 -1.88 -13.12
N GLY A 213 22.24 -0.67 -12.75
CA GLY A 213 22.93 0.60 -13.02
C GLY A 213 24.18 0.83 -12.16
N GLY A 214 24.41 -0.02 -11.14
CA GLY A 214 25.53 0.10 -10.22
C GLY A 214 25.49 1.38 -9.36
N LYS A 215 26.60 1.66 -8.66
CA LYS A 215 26.68 2.71 -7.62
C LYS A 215 26.24 4.11 -8.08
N VAL A 216 26.38 4.45 -9.36
CA VAL A 216 26.04 5.78 -9.91
C VAL A 216 24.76 5.74 -10.75
N GLY A 217 24.64 4.77 -11.67
CA GLY A 217 23.51 4.71 -12.60
C GLY A 217 22.19 4.24 -11.99
N ALA A 218 22.20 3.60 -10.82
CA ALA A 218 20.97 3.03 -10.23
C ALA A 218 19.89 4.08 -9.91
N ALA A 219 20.26 5.26 -9.42
CA ALA A 219 19.29 6.33 -9.17
C ALA A 219 18.63 6.82 -10.47
N ASN A 220 19.40 6.92 -11.56
CA ASN A 220 18.91 7.36 -12.87
C ASN A 220 18.03 6.31 -13.53
N LEU A 221 18.36 5.01 -13.41
CA LEU A 221 17.50 3.92 -13.87
C LEU A 221 16.19 3.85 -13.09
N TRP A 222 16.23 3.99 -11.76
CA TRP A 222 15.02 4.03 -10.93
C TRP A 222 14.11 5.20 -11.33
N ARG A 223 14.70 6.40 -11.50
CA ARG A 223 13.97 7.60 -11.93
C ARG A 223 13.34 7.41 -13.31
N LYS A 224 14.08 6.85 -14.27
CA LYS A 224 13.60 6.52 -15.62
C LYS A 224 12.44 5.52 -15.57
N SER A 225 12.60 4.40 -14.85
CA SER A 225 11.54 3.39 -14.71
C SER A 225 10.27 3.95 -14.05
N LEU A 226 10.41 4.89 -13.13
CA LEU A 226 9.27 5.61 -12.56
C LEU A 226 8.59 6.54 -13.57
N ASP A 227 9.35 7.27 -14.40
CA ASP A 227 8.77 8.12 -15.46
C ASP A 227 8.10 7.32 -16.58
N GLU A 228 8.70 6.20 -17.00
CA GLU A 228 8.08 5.25 -17.95
C GLU A 228 6.75 4.70 -17.40
N SER A 229 6.74 4.31 -16.12
CA SER A 229 5.54 3.79 -15.45
C SER A 229 4.47 4.88 -15.25
N MET A 230 4.87 6.12 -14.93
CA MET A 230 3.97 7.27 -14.79
C MET A 230 3.38 7.68 -16.15
N GLY A 231 4.18 7.72 -17.21
CA GLY A 231 3.69 7.96 -18.58
C GLY A 231 2.69 6.89 -19.01
N SER A 232 3.01 5.61 -18.77
CA SER A 232 2.09 4.50 -19.00
C SER A 232 0.78 4.64 -18.22
N ALA A 233 0.83 5.05 -16.96
CA ALA A 233 -0.35 5.29 -16.14
C ALA A 233 -1.21 6.45 -16.68
N TRP A 234 -0.62 7.55 -17.13
CA TRP A 234 -1.35 8.64 -17.78
C TRP A 234 -2.02 8.20 -19.09
N THR A 235 -1.29 7.53 -19.98
CA THR A 235 -1.87 7.01 -21.23
C THR A 235 -3.02 6.03 -20.96
N ALA A 236 -2.89 5.16 -19.95
CA ALA A 236 -3.93 4.24 -19.55
C ALA A 236 -5.15 4.96 -18.93
N PHE A 237 -4.95 5.96 -18.07
CA PHE A 237 -6.02 6.77 -17.49
C PHE A 237 -6.81 7.55 -18.57
N ILE A 238 -6.12 8.10 -19.55
CA ILE A 238 -6.74 8.78 -20.70
C ILE A 238 -7.52 7.77 -21.57
N GLY A 239 -6.98 6.58 -21.81
CA GLY A 239 -7.68 5.48 -22.50
C GLY A 239 -8.86 4.86 -21.73
N VAL A 240 -9.04 5.22 -20.45
CA VAL A 240 -10.19 4.85 -19.60
C VAL A 240 -11.31 5.91 -19.65
N ARG A 241 -11.05 7.09 -20.21
CA ARG A 241 -11.94 8.27 -20.19
C ARG A 241 -11.99 8.98 -21.55
N THR A 242 -12.18 8.22 -22.62
CA THR A 242 -12.27 8.73 -24.00
C THR A 242 -13.50 9.59 -24.24
N THR A 243 -14.60 9.36 -23.51
CA THR A 243 -15.87 10.08 -23.68
C THR A 243 -15.96 11.37 -22.86
N PHE A 244 -14.89 11.77 -22.16
CA PHE A 244 -14.87 12.96 -21.32
C PHE A 244 -13.82 13.97 -21.83
N PRO A 245 -14.12 15.28 -21.85
CA PRO A 245 -13.15 16.29 -22.28
C PRO A 245 -12.02 16.46 -21.25
N ASP A 246 -10.81 16.64 -21.74
CA ASP A 246 -9.65 17.13 -20.98
C ASP A 246 -9.87 18.59 -20.51
N GLU A 247 -8.98 19.11 -19.63
CA GLU A 247 -8.99 20.50 -19.12
C GLU A 247 -9.09 21.55 -20.25
N ASN A 248 -8.63 21.22 -21.45
CA ASN A 248 -8.67 22.08 -22.63
C ASN A 248 -9.98 21.98 -23.45
N GLY A 249 -11.02 21.31 -22.93
CA GLY A 249 -12.28 21.07 -23.63
C GLY A 249 -12.19 20.07 -24.79
N ARG A 250 -11.10 19.30 -24.88
CA ARG A 250 -10.79 18.39 -26.00
C ARG A 250 -11.00 16.94 -25.57
N PHE A 251 -11.76 16.18 -26.37
CA PHE A 251 -11.85 14.73 -26.19
C PHE A 251 -10.51 14.05 -26.57
N PRO A 252 -10.04 13.05 -25.79
CA PRO A 252 -8.83 12.31 -26.13
C PRO A 252 -8.92 11.58 -27.48
N GLN A 253 -8.11 11.98 -28.45
CA GLN A 253 -7.90 11.19 -29.68
C GLN A 253 -6.99 10.00 -29.41
N VAL A 254 -7.50 9.02 -28.66
CA VAL A 254 -6.90 7.70 -28.56
C VAL A 254 -7.14 6.96 -29.88
N GLN A 255 -6.07 6.50 -30.53
CA GLN A 255 -6.17 5.68 -31.73
C GLN A 255 -6.68 4.28 -31.37
N LEU A 256 -8.01 4.11 -31.35
CA LEU A 256 -8.67 2.82 -31.19
C LEU A 256 -8.37 1.93 -32.40
N LEU A 257 -7.44 1.00 -32.24
CA LEU A 257 -6.95 0.05 -33.26
C LEU A 257 -7.99 -1.05 -33.55
N HIS A 258 -9.17 -0.68 -34.06
CA HIS A 258 -10.27 -1.59 -34.43
C HIS A 258 -10.74 -2.56 -33.31
N GLU A 259 -10.41 -2.32 -32.05
CA GLU A 259 -10.88 -3.10 -30.91
C GLU A 259 -12.30 -2.71 -30.49
N GLU A 260 -13.08 -3.69 -30.02
CA GLU A 260 -14.40 -3.46 -29.44
C GLU A 260 -14.29 -2.55 -28.21
N PRO A 261 -15.12 -1.50 -28.05
CA PRO A 261 -14.96 -0.52 -26.96
C PRO A 261 -14.99 -1.13 -25.55
N THR A 262 -15.80 -2.18 -25.36
CA THR A 262 -15.88 -3.00 -24.14
C THR A 262 -14.51 -3.55 -23.72
N THR A 263 -13.73 -4.01 -24.70
CA THR A 263 -12.39 -4.55 -24.51
C THR A 263 -11.39 -3.44 -24.27
N SER A 264 -11.44 -2.35 -25.06
CA SER A 264 -10.46 -1.26 -24.98
C SER A 264 -10.49 -0.51 -23.63
N VAL A 265 -11.69 -0.22 -23.11
CA VAL A 265 -11.89 0.41 -21.79
C VAL A 265 -11.39 -0.51 -20.66
N THR A 266 -11.72 -1.81 -20.73
CA THR A 266 -11.26 -2.81 -19.75
C THR A 266 -9.74 -2.99 -19.77
N LEU A 267 -9.16 -3.12 -20.96
CA LEU A 267 -7.71 -3.20 -21.21
C LEU A 267 -6.97 -2.00 -20.64
N SER A 268 -7.51 -0.79 -20.84
CA SER A 268 -6.93 0.45 -20.31
C SER A 268 -7.01 0.52 -18.79
N MET A 269 -8.09 0.02 -18.17
CA MET A 269 -8.23 -0.07 -16.70
C MET A 269 -7.27 -1.11 -16.08
N GLU A 270 -7.04 -2.24 -16.74
CA GLU A 270 -6.02 -3.22 -16.31
C GLU A 270 -4.59 -2.67 -16.45
N ARG A 271 -4.30 -1.93 -17.54
CA ARG A 271 -3.04 -1.21 -17.74
C ARG A 271 -2.83 -0.16 -16.65
N LEU A 272 -3.84 0.66 -16.34
CA LEU A 272 -3.79 1.67 -15.28
C LEU A 272 -3.52 1.03 -13.91
N SER A 273 -4.25 -0.04 -13.58
CA SER A 273 -4.05 -0.82 -12.35
C SER A 273 -2.60 -1.36 -12.27
N THR A 274 -2.08 -1.87 -13.38
CA THR A 274 -0.72 -2.42 -13.48
C THR A 274 0.34 -1.34 -13.32
N SER A 275 0.23 -0.22 -14.04
CA SER A 275 1.24 0.84 -14.00
C SER A 275 1.29 1.56 -12.64
N VAL A 276 0.15 1.77 -11.99
CA VAL A 276 0.11 2.27 -10.61
C VAL A 276 0.70 1.26 -9.63
N ARG A 277 0.47 -0.04 -9.82
CA ARG A 277 1.14 -1.07 -9.02
C ARG A 277 2.66 -1.02 -9.18
N VAL A 278 3.16 -0.85 -10.40
CA VAL A 278 4.61 -0.75 -10.69
C VAL A 278 5.20 0.50 -10.04
N ILE A 279 4.50 1.64 -10.08
CA ILE A 279 4.86 2.85 -9.32
C ILE A 279 4.95 2.54 -7.81
N CYS A 280 4.01 1.78 -7.26
CA CYS A 280 4.00 1.45 -5.83
C CYS A 280 5.13 0.47 -5.44
N ASP A 281 5.33 -0.63 -6.18
CA ASP A 281 6.45 -1.55 -5.94
C ASP A 281 7.81 -0.82 -6.14
N LEU A 282 7.92 0.18 -7.05
CA LEU A 282 9.10 1.05 -7.21
C LEU A 282 9.35 2.00 -6.03
N LEU A 283 8.31 2.66 -5.51
CA LEU A 283 8.41 3.54 -4.34
C LEU A 283 8.80 2.78 -3.06
N GLN A 284 8.35 1.53 -2.96
CA GLN A 284 8.68 0.63 -1.84
C GLN A 284 10.00 -0.14 -2.02
N SER A 285 10.67 -0.04 -3.18
CA SER A 285 11.90 -0.80 -3.41
C SER A 285 13.11 -0.16 -2.73
N PRO A 286 13.96 -0.94 -2.03
CA PRO A 286 15.11 -0.39 -1.33
C PRO A 286 16.12 0.18 -2.33
N THR A 287 16.75 1.31 -2.00
CA THR A 287 17.76 1.98 -2.82
C THR A 287 19.08 2.11 -2.06
N GLN A 288 20.22 1.97 -2.76
CA GLN A 288 21.56 2.11 -2.14
C GLN A 288 21.98 3.58 -1.93
N ARG A 289 21.23 4.53 -2.51
CA ARG A 289 21.44 5.98 -2.48
C ARG A 289 20.08 6.67 -2.56
N PRO A 290 19.92 7.88 -2.00
CA PRO A 290 18.71 8.68 -2.17
C PRO A 290 18.32 8.85 -3.65
N VAL A 291 17.02 8.79 -3.93
CA VAL A 291 16.44 8.98 -5.26
C VAL A 291 15.49 10.18 -5.26
N GLN A 292 15.40 10.88 -6.39
CA GLN A 292 14.53 12.04 -6.53
C GLN A 292 13.10 11.60 -6.86
N VAL A 293 12.18 11.74 -5.89
CA VAL A 293 10.77 11.34 -6.04
C VAL A 293 9.95 12.54 -6.55
N PRO A 294 9.25 12.45 -7.70
CA PRO A 294 8.43 13.53 -8.24
C PRO A 294 7.06 13.60 -7.53
N VAL A 295 7.06 13.90 -6.23
CA VAL A 295 5.85 13.88 -5.37
C VAL A 295 4.72 14.71 -5.97
N GLY A 296 5.01 15.89 -6.53
CA GLY A 296 4.00 16.73 -7.19
C GLY A 296 3.33 16.06 -8.39
N SER A 297 4.09 15.40 -9.28
CA SER A 297 3.55 14.73 -10.47
C SER A 297 2.75 13.48 -10.12
N LEU A 298 3.24 12.68 -9.17
CA LEU A 298 2.53 11.50 -8.65
C LEU A 298 1.24 11.90 -7.94
N THR A 299 1.27 12.99 -7.16
CA THR A 299 0.09 13.54 -6.49
C THR A 299 -0.88 14.18 -7.48
N ASN A 300 -0.42 14.72 -8.61
CA ASN A 300 -1.30 15.21 -9.67
C ASN A 300 -2.04 14.05 -10.36
N LEU A 301 -1.34 12.97 -10.70
CA LEU A 301 -1.95 11.73 -11.24
C LEU A 301 -3.00 11.17 -10.26
N ALA A 302 -2.66 11.05 -8.98
CA ALA A 302 -3.60 10.67 -7.93
C ALA A 302 -4.80 11.64 -7.81
N SER A 303 -4.54 12.96 -7.89
CA SER A 303 -5.59 13.99 -7.84
C SER A 303 -6.56 13.88 -9.02
N LYS A 304 -6.07 13.62 -10.25
CA LYS A 304 -6.94 13.45 -11.42
C LYS A 304 -7.74 12.15 -11.37
N MET A 305 -7.16 11.05 -10.91
CA MET A 305 -7.88 9.79 -10.74
C MET A 305 -8.97 9.86 -9.65
N ILE A 306 -8.73 10.56 -8.53
CA ILE A 306 -9.76 10.72 -7.48
C ILE A 306 -10.81 11.77 -7.85
N LEU A 307 -10.51 12.75 -8.70
CA LEU A 307 -11.47 13.78 -9.14
C LEU A 307 -12.50 13.29 -10.20
N VAL A 308 -12.44 12.04 -10.65
CA VAL A 308 -13.41 11.51 -11.61
C VAL A 308 -14.79 11.38 -10.97
N THR A 309 -15.80 12.03 -11.56
CA THR A 309 -17.23 11.89 -11.20
C THR A 309 -18.07 11.49 -12.41
N VAL A 310 -19.37 11.28 -12.17
CA VAL A 310 -20.39 10.99 -13.20
C VAL A 310 -21.04 12.28 -13.74
N GLU A 311 -20.84 13.41 -13.08
CA GLU A 311 -21.71 14.60 -13.15
C GLU A 311 -21.54 15.46 -14.42
N ASN A 312 -20.61 15.10 -15.30
CA ASN A 312 -20.49 15.76 -16.61
C ASN A 312 -21.61 15.27 -17.54
N GLU A 313 -22.46 16.19 -17.99
CA GLU A 313 -23.54 15.91 -18.94
C GLU A 313 -23.03 15.17 -20.18
N ALA A 314 -23.64 14.03 -20.49
CA ALA A 314 -23.27 13.24 -21.67
C ALA A 314 -23.65 14.00 -22.94
N SER A 315 -22.66 14.59 -23.63
CA SER A 315 -22.91 15.29 -24.90
C SER A 315 -23.55 14.35 -25.92
N PRO A 316 -24.57 14.79 -26.69
CA PRO A 316 -25.45 13.89 -27.47
C PRO A 316 -24.80 13.18 -28.66
N SER A 317 -23.49 13.36 -28.87
CA SER A 317 -22.67 12.70 -29.89
C SER A 317 -21.83 11.53 -29.35
N ILE A 318 -21.97 11.16 -28.08
CA ILE A 318 -21.23 10.06 -27.44
C ILE A 318 -22.01 8.74 -27.56
N ASP A 319 -21.29 7.63 -27.78
CA ASP A 319 -21.87 6.28 -27.68
C ASP A 319 -22.27 5.96 -26.23
N PRO A 320 -23.58 5.71 -25.94
CA PRO A 320 -24.04 5.46 -24.59
C PRO A 320 -23.48 4.17 -23.98
N ILE A 321 -23.07 3.19 -24.78
CA ILE A 321 -22.46 1.94 -24.30
C ILE A 321 -21.07 2.24 -23.73
N VAL A 322 -20.27 3.05 -24.44
CA VAL A 322 -18.94 3.46 -23.98
C VAL A 322 -19.05 4.32 -22.73
N TRP A 323 -19.94 5.32 -22.72
CA TRP A 323 -20.17 6.18 -21.55
C TRP A 323 -20.62 5.39 -20.31
N ALA A 324 -21.51 4.40 -20.47
CA ALA A 324 -21.93 3.53 -19.38
C ALA A 324 -20.76 2.67 -18.83
N MET A 325 -19.90 2.14 -19.70
CA MET A 325 -18.71 1.38 -19.31
C MET A 325 -17.66 2.27 -18.61
N GLU A 326 -17.36 3.46 -19.15
CA GLU A 326 -16.45 4.45 -18.55
C GLU A 326 -16.98 5.00 -17.22
N THR A 327 -18.29 4.92 -16.98
CA THR A 327 -18.95 5.26 -15.72
C THR A 327 -18.89 4.12 -14.70
N ALA A 328 -19.17 2.88 -15.12
CA ALA A 328 -19.20 1.71 -14.23
C ALA A 328 -17.84 1.42 -13.56
N ILE A 329 -16.74 1.79 -14.20
CA ILE A 329 -15.37 1.59 -13.68
C ILE A 329 -14.86 2.71 -12.77
N ILE A 330 -15.58 3.82 -12.59
CA ILE A 330 -15.13 4.97 -11.77
C ILE A 330 -14.70 4.55 -10.35
N PRO A 331 -15.43 3.69 -9.61
CA PRO A 331 -14.99 3.26 -8.28
C PRO A 331 -13.70 2.44 -8.29
N ARG A 332 -13.37 1.78 -9.40
CA ARG A 332 -12.09 1.10 -9.59
C ARG A 332 -10.95 2.08 -9.85
N ILE A 333 -11.20 3.18 -10.57
CA ILE A 333 -10.26 4.31 -10.70
C ILE A 333 -9.98 4.92 -9.32
N TRP A 334 -11.01 5.19 -8.52
CA TRP A 334 -10.85 5.70 -7.15
C TRP A 334 -10.03 4.75 -6.27
N LYS A 335 -10.29 3.43 -6.33
CA LYS A 335 -9.49 2.43 -5.60
C LYS A 335 -8.01 2.47 -5.99
N VAL A 336 -7.71 2.54 -7.29
CA VAL A 336 -6.32 2.65 -7.77
C VAL A 336 -5.66 3.97 -7.34
N ALA A 337 -6.42 5.08 -7.28
CA ALA A 337 -5.95 6.33 -6.71
C ALA A 337 -5.64 6.21 -5.19
N CYS A 338 -6.53 5.56 -4.44
CA CYS A 338 -6.34 5.27 -3.01
C CYS A 338 -5.08 4.42 -2.76
N GLU A 339 -4.84 3.39 -3.57
CA GLU A 339 -3.62 2.57 -3.49
C GLU A 339 -2.34 3.40 -3.72
N LEU A 340 -2.34 4.32 -4.71
CA LEU A 340 -1.23 5.24 -4.94
C LEU A 340 -1.03 6.23 -3.78
N ILE A 341 -2.10 6.86 -3.27
CA ILE A 341 -2.02 7.84 -2.19
C ILE A 341 -1.52 7.19 -0.89
N LYS A 342 -2.03 6.00 -0.52
CA LYS A 342 -1.55 5.24 0.65
C LYS A 342 -0.06 4.89 0.51
N CYS A 343 0.37 4.48 -0.68
CA CYS A 343 1.78 4.20 -0.94
C CYS A 343 2.65 5.46 -0.80
N LEU A 344 2.21 6.61 -1.32
CA LEU A 344 2.88 7.89 -1.12
C LEU A 344 2.96 8.27 0.37
N CYS A 345 1.88 8.13 1.13
CA CYS A 345 1.88 8.36 2.58
C CYS A 345 2.97 7.52 3.28
N GLN A 346 3.07 6.23 2.94
CA GLN A 346 4.02 5.30 3.55
C GLN A 346 5.48 5.53 3.10
N CYS A 347 5.71 6.01 1.87
CA CYS A 347 7.06 6.11 1.29
C CYS A 347 7.68 7.51 1.35
N VAL A 348 6.87 8.58 1.39
CA VAL A 348 7.36 9.97 1.51
C VAL A 348 6.85 10.70 2.75
N ASP A 349 5.95 10.09 3.52
CA ASP A 349 5.51 10.55 4.86
C ASP A 349 5.15 12.06 4.86
N ARG A 350 5.72 12.84 5.76
CA ARG A 350 5.48 14.29 5.90
C ARG A 350 5.70 15.10 4.62
N CYS A 351 6.46 14.64 3.63
CA CYS A 351 6.63 15.34 2.36
C CYS A 351 5.33 15.44 1.53
N LEU A 352 4.31 14.63 1.85
CA LEU A 352 2.97 14.73 1.26
C LEU A 352 2.09 15.82 1.92
N THR A 353 2.48 16.34 3.10
CA THR A 353 1.71 17.34 3.87
C THR A 353 1.17 18.50 3.02
N PRO A 354 1.93 19.15 2.11
CA PRO A 354 1.44 20.28 1.31
C PRO A 354 0.24 19.97 0.42
N PHE A 355 -0.02 18.70 0.12
CA PHE A 355 -1.14 18.23 -0.70
C PHE A 355 -2.25 17.55 0.12
N SER A 356 -2.00 17.25 1.40
CA SER A 356 -2.86 16.41 2.24
C SER A 356 -4.29 16.96 2.38
N SER A 357 -4.45 18.25 2.68
CA SER A 357 -5.75 18.93 2.81
C SER A 357 -6.57 18.87 1.53
N ARG A 358 -5.92 19.00 0.36
CA ARG A 358 -6.56 18.93 -0.95
C ARG A 358 -7.04 17.50 -1.26
N LEU A 359 -6.18 16.50 -1.04
CA LEU A 359 -6.54 15.08 -1.21
C LEU A 359 -7.67 14.66 -0.25
N LEU A 360 -7.57 15.04 1.03
CA LEU A 360 -8.61 14.82 2.03
C LEU A 360 -9.95 15.47 1.64
N SER A 361 -9.94 16.68 1.07
CA SER A 361 -11.18 17.34 0.61
C SER A 361 -11.84 16.62 -0.58
N TYR A 362 -11.06 16.05 -1.50
CA TYR A 362 -11.58 15.24 -2.60
C TYR A 362 -12.15 13.90 -2.10
N ILE A 363 -11.47 13.25 -1.16
CA ILE A 363 -11.93 11.99 -0.56
C ILE A 363 -13.18 12.21 0.32
N ALA A 364 -13.24 13.34 1.04
CA ALA A 364 -14.42 13.73 1.84
C ALA A 364 -15.67 13.91 0.98
N PHE A 365 -15.55 14.54 -0.19
CA PHE A 365 -16.67 14.71 -1.14
C PHE A 365 -17.27 13.35 -1.55
N HIS A 366 -16.45 12.35 -1.86
CA HIS A 366 -16.93 11.00 -2.18
C HIS A 366 -17.53 10.28 -0.97
N LEU A 367 -16.93 10.44 0.22
CA LEU A 367 -17.43 9.80 1.45
C LEU A 367 -18.72 10.42 2.01
N GLU A 368 -19.07 11.64 1.60
CA GLU A 368 -20.38 12.28 1.82
C GLU A 368 -21.49 11.69 0.92
N GLN A 369 -21.12 11.03 -0.19
CA GLN A 369 -22.08 10.33 -1.05
C GLN A 369 -22.48 8.96 -0.47
N LYS A 370 -23.67 8.47 -0.87
CA LYS A 370 -24.21 7.16 -0.48
C LYS A 370 -23.55 6.00 -1.24
N LEU A 371 -22.25 5.81 -1.02
CA LEU A 371 -21.44 4.73 -1.59
C LEU A 371 -21.59 3.41 -0.81
N PRO A 372 -21.54 2.23 -1.47
CA PRO A 372 -21.49 0.93 -0.79
C PRO A 372 -20.13 0.71 -0.10
N SER A 373 -20.11 -0.10 0.97
CA SER A 373 -18.94 -0.27 1.85
C SER A 373 -17.65 -0.69 1.13
N ILE A 374 -17.75 -1.59 0.14
CA ILE A 374 -16.62 -2.00 -0.72
C ILE A 374 -15.93 -0.85 -1.47
N GLN A 375 -16.64 0.27 -1.70
CA GLN A 375 -16.10 1.51 -2.28
C GLN A 375 -15.67 2.51 -1.20
N ARG A 376 -16.33 2.50 -0.01
CA ARG A 376 -15.95 3.34 1.14
C ARG A 376 -14.64 2.89 1.78
N VAL A 377 -14.34 1.59 1.87
CA VAL A 377 -13.13 1.08 2.54
C VAL A 377 -11.83 1.67 1.96
N PRO A 378 -11.55 1.63 0.64
CA PRO A 378 -10.32 2.23 0.09
C PRO A 378 -10.18 3.74 0.37
N LEU A 379 -11.29 4.47 0.36
CA LEU A 379 -11.34 5.90 0.67
C LEU A 379 -11.02 6.14 2.16
N LEU A 380 -11.63 5.39 3.07
CA LEU A 380 -11.38 5.47 4.51
C LEU A 380 -9.94 5.08 4.88
N GLU A 381 -9.41 3.97 4.32
CA GLU A 381 -7.99 3.60 4.50
C GLU A 381 -7.04 4.74 4.07
N THR A 382 -7.43 5.51 3.06
CA THR A 382 -6.62 6.63 2.53
C THR A 382 -6.73 7.87 3.42
N VAL A 383 -7.91 8.17 3.97
CA VAL A 383 -8.06 9.19 5.03
C VAL A 383 -7.20 8.84 6.24
N HIS A 384 -7.27 7.59 6.71
CA HIS A 384 -6.47 7.10 7.83
C HIS A 384 -4.96 7.23 7.55
N ALA A 385 -4.49 6.81 6.37
CA ALA A 385 -3.08 6.94 5.98
C ALA A 385 -2.63 8.41 5.91
N LEU A 386 -3.45 9.31 5.34
CA LEU A 386 -3.15 10.74 5.27
C LEU A 386 -3.06 11.36 6.68
N LEU A 387 -4.01 11.05 7.57
CA LEU A 387 -4.01 11.53 8.96
C LEU A 387 -2.89 10.94 9.82
N THR A 388 -2.37 9.77 9.48
CA THR A 388 -1.26 9.11 10.21
C THR A 388 0.12 9.65 9.79
N HIS A 389 0.31 9.95 8.50
CA HIS A 389 1.62 10.26 7.91
C HIS A 389 1.85 11.74 7.57
N CYS A 390 0.79 12.53 7.36
CA CYS A 390 0.91 13.98 7.17
C CYS A 390 0.76 14.71 8.50
N HIS A 391 1.21 15.97 8.57
CA HIS A 391 0.85 16.82 9.70
C HIS A 391 -0.66 17.16 9.67
N PRO A 392 -1.30 17.41 10.83
CA PRO A 392 -2.73 17.70 10.90
C PRO A 392 -3.13 18.93 10.08
N SER A 393 -4.30 18.90 9.43
CA SER A 393 -4.77 20.04 8.64
C SER A 393 -5.40 21.13 9.52
N HIS A 394 -4.82 22.32 9.51
CA HIS A 394 -5.33 23.56 10.16
C HIS A 394 -6.61 24.13 9.50
N SER A 395 -7.47 23.28 8.95
CA SER A 395 -8.74 23.65 8.32
C SER A 395 -9.89 23.07 9.14
N PRO A 396 -10.48 23.83 10.08
CA PRO A 396 -11.53 23.33 10.96
C PRO A 396 -12.76 22.83 10.19
N ILE A 397 -13.02 23.40 9.01
CA ILE A 397 -14.09 22.99 8.08
C ILE A 397 -13.86 21.56 7.58
N LEU A 398 -12.65 21.25 7.09
CA LEU A 398 -12.30 19.92 6.58
C LEU A 398 -12.31 18.88 7.71
N SER A 399 -11.71 19.22 8.85
CA SER A 399 -11.69 18.36 10.03
C SER A 399 -13.08 18.06 10.56
N SER A 400 -13.99 19.04 10.53
CA SER A 400 -15.40 18.85 10.92
C SER A 400 -16.18 18.02 9.90
N ARG A 401 -15.97 18.21 8.58
CA ARG A 401 -16.53 17.31 7.55
C ARG A 401 -16.11 15.86 7.76
N LEU A 402 -14.80 15.61 7.88
CA LEU A 402 -14.24 14.28 8.14
C LEU A 402 -14.77 13.67 9.46
N THR A 403 -14.92 14.48 10.51
CA THR A 403 -15.51 14.03 11.78
C THR A 403 -16.98 13.64 11.60
N ARG A 404 -17.79 14.42 10.86
CA ARG A 404 -19.20 14.09 10.60
C ARG A 404 -19.35 12.82 9.76
N ILE A 405 -18.47 12.61 8.78
CA ILE A 405 -18.36 11.39 7.96
C ILE A 405 -18.00 10.17 8.83
N ALA A 406 -17.07 10.34 9.79
CA ALA A 406 -16.70 9.26 10.70
C ALA A 406 -17.80 8.94 11.72
N LEU A 407 -18.49 9.96 12.24
CA LEU A 407 -19.61 9.76 13.14
C LEU A 407 -20.77 9.03 12.47
N SER A 408 -21.17 9.39 11.25
CA SER A 408 -22.26 8.69 10.56
C SER A 408 -21.97 7.20 10.29
N GLY A 409 -20.70 6.81 10.15
CA GLY A 409 -20.30 5.40 10.14
C GLY A 409 -20.43 4.69 11.49
N LEU A 410 -20.10 5.38 12.60
CA LEU A 410 -20.22 4.84 13.96
C LEU A 410 -21.66 4.78 14.48
N LEU A 411 -22.52 5.72 14.03
CA LEU A 411 -23.95 5.79 14.40
C LEU A 411 -24.74 4.55 13.96
N VAL A 412 -24.25 3.74 13.02
CA VAL A 412 -24.89 2.48 12.57
C VAL A 412 -25.11 1.50 13.73
N ILE A 413 -24.27 1.52 14.77
CA ILE A 413 -24.40 0.66 15.96
C ILE A 413 -25.55 1.11 16.87
N LEU A 414 -25.90 2.40 16.85
CA LEU A 414 -26.96 2.99 17.68
C LEU A 414 -28.33 2.88 16.96
N PRO A 415 -29.47 3.02 17.69
CA PRO A 415 -30.78 2.77 17.11
C PRO A 415 -31.26 3.97 16.30
N SER A 416 -31.74 3.71 15.09
CA SER A 416 -32.73 4.60 14.48
C SER A 416 -34.03 4.50 15.27
N GLN A 417 -34.58 5.63 15.72
CA GLN A 417 -35.76 5.65 16.60
C GLN A 417 -37.03 5.05 15.96
N THR A 418 -37.03 4.87 14.64
CA THR A 418 -38.04 4.11 13.88
C THR A 418 -38.33 2.73 14.45
N ASP A 419 -37.33 2.07 15.05
CA ASP A 419 -37.47 0.70 15.59
C ASP A 419 -38.07 0.66 17.00
N VAL A 420 -38.04 1.78 17.74
CA VAL A 420 -38.57 1.82 19.12
C VAL A 420 -40.10 1.86 19.09
N GLN A 421 -40.67 2.60 18.14
CA GLN A 421 -42.12 2.82 18.04
C GLN A 421 -42.91 1.54 17.74
N SER A 422 -42.37 0.63 16.92
CA SER A 422 -43.04 -0.63 16.54
C SER A 422 -43.25 -1.56 17.74
N ASN A 423 -42.28 -1.63 18.66
CA ASN A 423 -42.36 -2.45 19.86
C ASN A 423 -43.27 -1.82 20.93
N THR A 424 -43.26 -0.49 21.11
CA THR A 424 -44.15 0.17 22.09
C THR A 424 -45.62 0.13 21.70
N ALA A 425 -45.95 0.05 20.41
CA ALA A 425 -47.33 0.07 19.92
C ALA A 425 -48.15 -1.19 20.27
N GLN A 426 -47.51 -2.31 20.64
CA GLN A 426 -48.18 -3.58 20.94
C GLN A 426 -48.36 -3.85 22.45
N ALA A 427 -47.83 -3.01 23.33
CA ALA A 427 -47.82 -3.22 24.79
C ALA A 427 -48.76 -2.28 25.58
N ALA A 428 -49.63 -1.55 24.89
CA ALA A 428 -50.34 -0.38 25.42
C ALA A 428 -51.89 -0.49 25.38
N ASP A 429 -52.45 -1.67 25.66
CA ASP A 429 -53.84 -1.78 26.13
C ASP A 429 -53.88 -2.55 27.46
N GLY A 430 -54.42 -1.92 28.50
CA GLY A 430 -54.22 -2.32 29.89
C GLY A 430 -54.33 -1.13 30.85
N THR A 431 -55.55 -0.81 31.28
CA THR A 431 -55.82 0.36 32.14
C THR A 431 -55.64 0.05 33.63
N ILE A 432 -55.06 0.98 34.40
CA ILE A 432 -55.64 1.62 35.61
C ILE A 432 -54.63 2.56 36.31
N LYS A 433 -55.16 3.56 37.02
CA LYS A 433 -54.45 4.70 37.64
C LYS A 433 -53.83 4.34 39.00
N THR A 434 -52.71 4.96 39.36
CA THR A 434 -52.45 5.40 40.75
C THR A 434 -51.44 6.57 40.81
N LYS A 435 -51.24 7.18 41.99
CA LYS A 435 -50.71 8.55 42.16
C LYS A 435 -49.30 8.62 42.77
N LYS A 436 -48.60 9.72 42.42
CA LYS A 436 -47.56 10.45 43.18
C LYS A 436 -46.26 9.71 43.54
N GLY A 437 -45.15 10.30 43.09
CA GLY A 437 -43.93 10.40 43.91
C GLY A 437 -42.68 9.76 43.31
N LYS A 438 -41.91 10.52 42.52
CA LYS A 438 -40.47 10.29 42.32
C LYS A 438 -39.73 11.62 42.19
N LYS A 439 -38.51 11.67 42.73
CA LYS A 439 -37.60 12.81 42.62
C LYS A 439 -37.17 12.97 41.15
N LYS A 440 -36.81 14.18 40.74
CA LYS A 440 -36.16 14.44 39.43
C LYS A 440 -34.75 13.85 39.47
N ALA A 441 -34.63 12.55 39.20
CA ALA A 441 -33.36 11.97 38.78
C ALA A 441 -32.99 12.62 37.42
N ARG A 442 -31.72 12.95 37.21
CA ARG A 442 -31.22 13.18 35.84
C ARG A 442 -31.36 11.85 35.11
N THR A 443 -32.29 11.76 34.16
CA THR A 443 -32.49 10.55 33.35
C THR A 443 -31.21 10.31 32.55
N TYR A 444 -30.47 9.26 32.88
CA TYR A 444 -29.26 8.90 32.18
C TYR A 444 -29.65 8.08 30.95
N GLU A 445 -29.43 8.65 29.76
CA GLU A 445 -29.96 8.13 28.48
C GLU A 445 -29.13 6.94 27.93
N GLY A 446 -28.81 5.96 28.79
CA GLY A 446 -27.94 4.83 28.43
C GLY A 446 -28.64 3.49 28.21
N ASP A 447 -29.85 3.31 28.75
CA ASP A 447 -30.48 1.97 28.94
C ASP A 447 -31.38 1.53 27.76
N GLU A 448 -31.88 2.47 26.95
CA GLU A 448 -32.79 2.19 25.82
C GLU A 448 -32.06 2.22 24.45
N LEU A 449 -30.71 2.23 24.46
CA LEU A 449 -29.88 2.57 23.31
C LEU A 449 -29.52 1.42 22.34
N PHE A 450 -30.16 0.25 22.38
CA PHE A 450 -29.79 -0.88 21.50
C PHE A 450 -30.97 -1.56 20.82
N ARG A 451 -30.85 -1.75 19.49
CA ARG A 451 -31.78 -2.58 18.71
C ARG A 451 -31.69 -4.03 19.21
N THR A 452 -32.81 -4.54 19.72
CA THR A 452 -33.05 -5.98 19.89
C THR A 452 -33.55 -6.65 18.60
N SER A 453 -33.70 -5.87 17.52
CA SER A 453 -33.93 -6.34 16.15
C SER A 453 -32.87 -7.37 15.74
N GLY A 454 -33.29 -8.59 15.39
CA GLY A 454 -32.40 -9.73 15.11
C GLY A 454 -31.66 -9.69 13.75
N ASP A 455 -31.30 -8.52 13.27
CA ASP A 455 -30.56 -8.31 12.02
C ASP A 455 -29.08 -8.00 12.30
N VAL A 456 -28.18 -8.25 11.34
CA VAL A 456 -26.73 -8.14 11.54
C VAL A 456 -26.21 -6.78 11.08
N PHE A 457 -25.66 -5.98 11.99
CA PHE A 457 -25.22 -4.60 11.73
C PHE A 457 -24.10 -4.49 10.66
N CYS A 458 -23.17 -5.45 10.64
CA CYS A 458 -22.11 -5.55 9.65
C CYS A 458 -22.19 -6.94 8.96
N PRO A 459 -23.10 -7.09 7.97
CA PRO A 459 -23.34 -8.37 7.31
C PRO A 459 -22.18 -8.80 6.41
N THR A 460 -21.39 -7.86 5.88
CA THR A 460 -20.16 -8.15 5.12
C THR A 460 -18.90 -7.80 5.92
N THR A 461 -17.80 -8.43 5.55
CA THR A 461 -16.46 -8.11 6.09
C THR A 461 -16.03 -6.67 5.73
N ASP A 462 -16.52 -6.11 4.62
CA ASP A 462 -16.23 -4.72 4.23
C ASP A 462 -16.95 -3.70 5.11
N ASP A 463 -18.17 -3.99 5.59
CA ASP A 463 -18.87 -3.17 6.58
C ASP A 463 -18.09 -3.13 7.90
N ALA A 464 -17.65 -4.32 8.37
CA ALA A 464 -16.84 -4.47 9.57
C ALA A 464 -15.50 -3.73 9.45
N ASN A 465 -14.82 -3.85 8.31
CA ASN A 465 -13.57 -3.13 8.04
C ASN A 465 -13.78 -1.61 8.01
N ALA A 466 -14.82 -1.12 7.31
CA ALA A 466 -15.16 0.29 7.26
C ALA A 466 -15.41 0.88 8.65
N LEU A 467 -16.15 0.15 9.51
CA LEU A 467 -16.44 0.55 10.88
C LEU A 467 -15.18 0.60 11.77
N LEU A 468 -14.28 -0.39 11.66
CA LEU A 468 -13.02 -0.42 12.40
C LEU A 468 -12.10 0.74 12.02
N ILE A 469 -11.92 1.01 10.72
CA ILE A 469 -11.11 2.14 10.21
C ILE A 469 -11.73 3.48 10.60
N THR A 470 -13.07 3.56 10.59
CA THR A 470 -13.82 4.76 11.00
C THR A 470 -13.54 5.14 12.46
N CYS A 471 -13.38 4.16 13.36
CA CYS A 471 -13.00 4.41 14.75
C CYS A 471 -11.58 5.02 14.84
N ASP A 472 -10.63 4.50 14.07
CA ASP A 472 -9.25 5.02 14.05
C ASP A 472 -9.18 6.44 13.50
N ILE A 473 -9.92 6.74 12.42
CA ILE A 473 -10.04 8.10 11.85
C ILE A 473 -10.61 9.07 12.90
N LEU A 474 -11.69 8.68 13.58
CA LEU A 474 -12.33 9.52 14.60
C LEU A 474 -11.39 9.80 15.77
N GLN A 475 -10.63 8.79 16.20
CA GLN A 475 -9.60 8.92 17.24
C GLN A 475 -8.48 9.89 16.83
N LEU A 476 -7.94 9.76 15.61
CA LEU A 476 -6.90 10.66 15.08
C LEU A 476 -7.38 12.11 14.96
N LEU A 477 -8.61 12.33 14.47
CA LEU A 477 -9.20 13.67 14.33
C LEU A 477 -9.39 14.34 15.70
N LEU A 478 -9.90 13.62 16.69
CA LEU A 478 -10.13 14.17 18.04
C LEU A 478 -8.82 14.45 18.79
N GLN A 479 -7.77 13.66 18.57
CA GLN A 479 -6.44 13.92 19.13
C GLN A 479 -5.76 15.16 18.54
N SER A 480 -5.84 15.34 17.21
CA SER A 480 -4.85 16.14 16.47
C SER A 480 -5.38 17.41 15.79
N SER A 481 -6.70 17.62 15.77
CA SER A 481 -7.31 18.56 14.82
C SER A 481 -8.34 19.53 15.42
N ASP A 482 -8.47 20.68 14.75
CA ASP A 482 -9.32 21.82 15.08
C ASP A 482 -10.82 21.54 14.78
N VAL A 483 -11.33 20.39 15.23
CA VAL A 483 -12.76 20.04 15.19
C VAL A 483 -13.55 21.00 16.08
N SER A 484 -14.69 21.51 15.60
CA SER A 484 -15.52 22.45 16.37
C SER A 484 -15.92 21.88 17.74
N PRO A 485 -16.03 22.72 18.80
CA PRO A 485 -16.38 22.25 20.14
C PRO A 485 -17.67 21.42 20.17
N ALA A 486 -18.70 21.87 19.44
CA ALA A 486 -19.98 21.19 19.31
C ALA A 486 -19.86 19.78 18.70
N LEU A 487 -19.09 19.61 17.62
CA LEU A 487 -18.93 18.32 16.97
C LEU A 487 -17.99 17.39 17.76
N ARG A 488 -17.00 17.96 18.46
CA ARG A 488 -16.13 17.27 19.43
C ARG A 488 -16.92 16.78 20.65
N SER A 489 -17.91 17.56 21.11
CA SER A 489 -18.88 17.16 22.14
C SER A 489 -19.73 15.97 21.68
N MET A 490 -20.36 16.10 20.51
CA MET A 490 -21.18 15.05 19.90
C MET A 490 -20.39 13.75 19.69
N ALA A 491 -19.16 13.85 19.18
CA ALA A 491 -18.29 12.69 19.01
C ALA A 491 -17.96 11.99 20.33
N SER A 492 -17.69 12.76 21.39
CA SER A 492 -17.43 12.24 22.73
C SER A 492 -18.67 11.54 23.31
N ARG A 493 -19.86 12.11 23.10
CA ARG A 493 -21.14 11.50 23.49
C ARG A 493 -21.39 10.17 22.76
N VAL A 494 -21.19 10.10 21.44
CA VAL A 494 -21.36 8.87 20.64
C VAL A 494 -20.36 7.78 21.04
N ILE A 495 -19.07 8.11 21.20
CA ILE A 495 -18.05 7.13 21.65
C ILE A 495 -18.39 6.56 23.02
N MET A 496 -18.84 7.40 23.97
CA MET A 496 -19.27 6.93 25.29
C MET A 496 -20.52 6.04 25.24
N ALA A 497 -21.52 6.40 24.44
CA ALA A 497 -22.73 5.60 24.26
C ALA A 497 -22.42 4.19 23.72
N VAL A 498 -21.59 4.09 22.67
CA VAL A 498 -21.19 2.79 22.13
C VAL A 498 -20.26 2.04 23.09
N PHE A 499 -19.37 2.71 23.83
CA PHE A 499 -18.50 2.04 24.81
C PHE A 499 -19.28 1.36 25.95
N LEU A 500 -20.34 2.01 26.44
CA LEU A 500 -21.19 1.49 27.52
C LEU A 500 -22.19 0.43 27.03
N GLY A 501 -22.56 0.51 25.75
CA GLY A 501 -23.57 -0.35 25.13
C GLY A 501 -23.06 -1.62 24.46
N LEU A 502 -21.93 -1.55 23.75
CA LEU A 502 -21.35 -2.70 23.05
C LEU A 502 -21.11 -3.92 23.96
N PRO A 503 -20.73 -3.80 25.25
CA PRO A 503 -20.66 -4.92 26.20
C PRO A 503 -22.01 -5.61 26.50
N GLN A 504 -23.13 -4.95 26.22
CA GLN A 504 -24.49 -5.46 26.43
C GLN A 504 -25.05 -6.17 25.19
N MET A 505 -24.48 -5.88 24.00
CA MET A 505 -24.86 -6.49 22.74
C MET A 505 -24.25 -7.89 22.59
N MET A 506 -25.02 -8.85 22.06
CA MET A 506 -24.48 -10.16 21.70
C MET A 506 -23.51 -10.01 20.50
N PRO A 507 -22.27 -10.57 20.55
CA PRO A 507 -21.29 -10.40 19.47
C PRO A 507 -21.79 -10.77 18.06
N ALA A 508 -22.73 -11.73 17.98
CA ALA A 508 -23.33 -12.20 16.73
C ALA A 508 -24.28 -11.21 16.05
N THR A 509 -24.84 -10.21 16.76
CA THR A 509 -25.65 -9.16 16.10
C THR A 509 -24.76 -8.13 15.41
N LEU A 510 -23.56 -7.86 15.94
CA LEU A 510 -22.62 -6.93 15.30
C LEU A 510 -22.10 -7.50 13.97
N SER A 511 -21.58 -8.73 13.96
CA SER A 511 -21.04 -9.36 12.76
C SER A 511 -20.91 -10.88 12.92
N LEU A 512 -20.89 -11.59 11.78
CA LEU A 512 -20.64 -13.05 11.71
C LEU A 512 -19.23 -13.45 12.19
N HIS A 513 -18.32 -12.50 12.38
CA HIS A 513 -16.96 -12.74 12.85
C HIS A 513 -16.72 -12.14 14.25
N THR A 514 -16.74 -12.98 15.29
CA THR A 514 -16.56 -12.59 16.70
C THR A 514 -15.29 -11.76 16.98
N GLN A 515 -14.24 -11.92 16.16
CA GLN A 515 -13.00 -11.14 16.27
C GLN A 515 -13.21 -9.65 15.98
N VAL A 516 -14.19 -9.28 15.13
CA VAL A 516 -14.56 -7.89 14.84
C VAL A 516 -15.08 -7.22 16.11
N TYR A 517 -15.97 -7.89 16.84
CA TYR A 517 -16.54 -7.39 18.10
C TYR A 517 -15.45 -7.07 19.14
N HIS A 518 -14.52 -8.00 19.37
CA HIS A 518 -13.41 -7.76 20.31
C HIS A 518 -12.49 -6.62 19.83
N THR A 519 -12.17 -6.56 18.53
CA THR A 519 -11.32 -5.49 17.97
C THR A 519 -11.97 -4.12 18.08
N LEU A 520 -13.28 -4.03 17.80
CA LEU A 520 -14.07 -2.81 17.92
C LEU A 520 -14.15 -2.34 19.38
N LEU A 521 -14.46 -3.25 20.30
CA LEU A 521 -14.49 -2.96 21.73
C LEU A 521 -13.13 -2.44 22.23
N CYS A 522 -12.01 -2.98 21.74
CA CYS A 522 -10.67 -2.47 22.07
C CYS A 522 -10.46 -1.02 21.56
N LYS A 523 -10.77 -0.74 20.29
CA LYS A 523 -10.60 0.61 19.69
C LYS A 523 -11.46 1.65 20.39
N ILE A 524 -12.75 1.35 20.60
CA ILE A 524 -13.70 2.25 21.26
C ILE A 524 -13.32 2.48 22.73
N ARG A 525 -12.86 1.44 23.44
CA ARG A 525 -12.33 1.56 24.80
C ARG A 525 -11.08 2.45 24.87
N GLU A 526 -10.13 2.30 23.94
CA GLU A 526 -8.97 3.19 23.93
C GLU A 526 -9.35 4.64 23.59
N ALA A 527 -10.24 4.87 22.62
CA ALA A 527 -10.78 6.20 22.33
C ALA A 527 -11.48 6.82 23.55
N ALA A 528 -12.33 6.06 24.25
CA ALA A 528 -13.02 6.50 25.46
C ALA A 528 -12.05 6.83 26.61
N ILE A 529 -11.00 6.02 26.81
CA ILE A 529 -9.95 6.28 27.82
C ILE A 529 -9.11 7.51 27.45
N GLN A 530 -8.77 7.70 26.18
CA GLN A 530 -8.06 8.89 25.71
C GLN A 530 -8.90 10.17 25.89
N LEU A 531 -10.20 10.12 25.59
CA LEU A 531 -11.12 11.21 25.89
C LEU A 531 -11.20 11.49 27.39
N GLY A 532 -11.41 10.46 28.23
CA GLY A 532 -11.43 10.62 29.69
C GLY A 532 -10.11 11.13 30.31
N SER A 533 -8.98 10.96 29.60
CA SER A 533 -7.67 11.50 30.00
C SER A 533 -7.41 12.96 29.59
N GLY A 534 -8.33 13.58 28.84
CA GLY A 534 -8.19 14.95 28.35
C GLY A 534 -8.23 16.02 29.44
N THR A 535 -7.63 17.18 29.18
CA THR A 535 -7.49 18.29 30.13
C THR A 535 -8.71 19.23 30.21
N THR A 536 -9.87 18.83 29.68
CA THR A 536 -11.10 19.65 29.67
C THR A 536 -12.06 19.21 30.78
N SER A 537 -12.85 20.14 31.33
CA SER A 537 -13.63 19.87 32.55
C SER A 537 -14.68 18.77 32.37
N ALA A 538 -15.34 18.72 31.22
CA ALA A 538 -16.38 17.75 30.92
C ALA A 538 -15.82 16.32 30.75
N MET A 539 -14.60 16.18 30.25
CA MET A 539 -13.93 14.89 30.14
C MET A 539 -13.63 14.27 31.52
N SER A 540 -13.44 15.11 32.56
CA SER A 540 -13.34 14.62 33.94
C SER A 540 -14.66 14.02 34.48
N GLN A 541 -15.82 14.40 33.94
CA GLN A 541 -17.11 13.84 34.34
C GLN A 541 -17.35 12.45 33.73
N SER A 542 -16.94 12.23 32.48
CA SER A 542 -17.03 10.91 31.84
C SER A 542 -16.00 9.91 32.37
N LEU A 543 -14.85 10.37 32.91
CA LEU A 543 -13.78 9.50 33.40
C LEU A 543 -14.24 8.43 34.41
N ASN A 544 -15.18 8.76 35.32
CA ASN A 544 -15.73 7.77 36.26
C ASN A 544 -16.56 6.68 35.57
N LEU A 545 -17.30 7.02 34.50
CA LEU A 545 -18.06 6.05 33.68
C LEU A 545 -17.11 5.18 32.86
N VAL A 546 -16.03 5.78 32.33
CA VAL A 546 -14.98 5.05 31.62
C VAL A 546 -14.30 4.05 32.55
N LEU A 547 -13.96 4.46 33.77
CA LEU A 547 -13.34 3.61 34.79
C LEU A 547 -14.24 2.42 35.18
N SER A 548 -15.53 2.64 35.43
CA SER A 548 -16.43 1.56 35.84
C SER A 548 -16.67 0.54 34.72
N ALA A 549 -16.91 1.00 33.49
CA ALA A 549 -17.11 0.11 32.34
C ALA A 549 -15.80 -0.55 31.83
N ALA A 550 -14.65 0.10 31.99
CA ALA A 550 -13.36 -0.54 31.75
C ALA A 550 -13.03 -1.63 32.79
N SER A 551 -13.58 -1.53 34.01
CA SER A 551 -13.34 -2.50 35.09
C SER A 551 -14.17 -3.78 34.94
N SER A 552 -15.33 -3.74 34.28
CA SER A 552 -16.17 -4.92 34.03
C SER A 552 -15.73 -5.77 32.84
N THR A 553 -14.95 -5.22 31.90
CA THR A 553 -14.71 -5.82 30.57
C THR A 553 -13.34 -6.51 30.43
N GLY A 554 -13.05 -7.49 31.29
CA GLY A 554 -11.97 -8.48 31.14
C GLY A 554 -10.55 -8.03 31.52
N ILE A 555 -9.79 -8.87 32.24
CA ILE A 555 -8.62 -8.43 33.04
C ILE A 555 -7.31 -8.22 32.24
N ASP A 556 -7.02 -9.04 31.22
CA ASP A 556 -5.64 -9.08 30.69
C ASP A 556 -5.26 -7.85 29.84
N GLN A 557 -6.13 -7.39 28.95
CA GLN A 557 -5.90 -6.16 28.15
C GLN A 557 -6.10 -4.87 28.96
N VAL A 558 -6.80 -4.95 30.10
CA VAL A 558 -7.03 -3.81 31.01
C VAL A 558 -5.72 -3.27 31.59
N ARG A 559 -4.69 -4.10 31.72
CA ARG A 559 -3.47 -3.76 32.45
C ARG A 559 -2.69 -2.58 31.88
N ASP A 560 -2.58 -2.46 30.55
CA ASP A 560 -1.83 -1.37 29.91
C ASP A 560 -2.63 -0.08 29.78
N SER A 561 -3.95 -0.17 29.60
CA SER A 561 -4.83 1.01 29.65
C SER A 561 -4.97 1.55 31.07
N LEU A 562 -5.02 0.69 32.10
CA LEU A 562 -4.91 1.14 33.50
C LEU A 562 -3.53 1.70 33.82
N ARG A 563 -2.42 1.21 33.24
CA ARG A 563 -1.10 1.84 33.40
C ARG A 563 -1.07 3.27 32.84
N LYS A 564 -1.70 3.53 31.68
CA LYS A 564 -1.86 4.89 31.14
C LYS A 564 -2.62 5.80 32.12
N LEU A 565 -3.68 5.29 32.74
CA LEU A 565 -4.51 6.05 33.68
C LEU A 565 -3.89 6.19 35.08
N ASP A 566 -3.17 5.18 35.56
CA ASP A 566 -2.37 5.21 36.80
C ASP A 566 -1.33 6.34 36.76
N MET A 567 -0.70 6.58 35.61
CA MET A 567 0.24 7.70 35.43
C MET A 567 -0.43 9.09 35.45
N LEU A 568 -1.76 9.18 35.29
CA LEU A 568 -2.52 10.43 35.38
C LEU A 568 -3.04 10.67 36.81
N ILE A 569 -3.48 9.62 37.49
CA ILE A 569 -3.95 9.68 38.88
C ILE A 569 -2.77 9.79 39.86
N HIS A 570 -1.65 9.12 39.55
CA HIS A 570 -0.41 9.11 40.33
C HIS A 570 0.77 9.65 39.48
N PRO A 571 0.79 10.96 39.18
CA PRO A 571 1.86 11.57 38.39
C PRO A 571 3.22 11.41 39.10
N ARG A 572 4.17 10.76 38.42
CA ARG A 572 5.50 10.42 38.96
C ARG A 572 6.49 11.60 38.99
N LEU A 573 6.01 12.80 38.65
CA LEU A 573 6.72 14.06 38.69
C LEU A 573 5.83 15.09 39.42
N PRO A 574 6.40 16.07 40.14
CA PRO A 574 5.60 17.13 40.75
C PRO A 574 4.72 17.82 39.71
N PRO A 575 3.40 17.99 39.95
CA PRO A 575 2.51 18.61 38.98
C PRO A 575 2.92 20.06 38.75
N LEU A 576 3.18 20.42 37.48
CA LEU A 576 3.46 21.79 37.10
C LEU A 576 2.20 22.64 37.33
N LEU A 577 2.28 23.61 38.25
CA LEU A 577 1.22 24.56 38.57
C LEU A 577 0.99 25.53 37.39
N ARG A 578 0.33 25.02 36.34
CA ARG A 578 -0.28 25.85 35.29
C ARG A 578 -1.62 26.38 35.80
N PRO A 579 -2.05 27.60 35.39
CA PRO A 579 -3.45 27.98 35.53
C PRO A 579 -4.33 26.94 34.82
N LEU A 580 -5.53 26.68 35.33
CA LEU A 580 -6.47 25.83 34.63
C LEU A 580 -6.75 26.45 33.25
N PRO A 581 -6.76 25.64 32.16
CA PRO A 581 -7.13 26.16 30.84
C PRO A 581 -8.55 26.71 30.86
N GLN A 582 -8.87 27.63 29.95
CA GLN A 582 -10.24 28.11 29.79
C GLN A 582 -11.17 26.92 29.56
N VAL A 583 -12.27 26.93 30.30
CA VAL A 583 -13.12 25.74 30.46
C VAL A 583 -14.18 25.73 29.38
N ASP A 584 -13.85 25.12 28.24
CA ASP A 584 -14.85 24.67 27.28
C ASP A 584 -15.73 23.60 27.94
N SER A 585 -16.97 23.98 28.25
CA SER A 585 -17.97 23.09 28.82
C SER A 585 -18.60 22.23 27.72
N PHE A 586 -18.04 21.05 27.46
CA PHE A 586 -18.70 20.05 26.60
C PHE A 586 -19.94 19.49 27.34
N THR A 587 -21.08 19.50 26.67
CA THR A 587 -22.38 19.31 27.33
C THR A 587 -22.85 17.87 27.20
N LEU A 588 -22.59 17.07 28.25
CA LEU A 588 -22.91 15.64 28.31
C LEU A 588 -24.43 15.36 28.39
N PHE A 589 -25.25 16.35 28.74
CA PHE A 589 -26.70 16.23 28.89
C PHE A 589 -27.43 17.15 27.91
N ARG A 590 -28.53 16.68 27.28
CA ARG A 590 -29.35 17.51 26.36
C ARG A 590 -29.88 18.80 27.00
N SER A 591 -30.13 18.81 28.31
CA SER A 591 -30.57 20.01 29.05
C SER A 591 -29.51 21.11 29.15
N GLU A 592 -28.29 20.83 28.72
CA GLU A 592 -27.14 21.74 28.72
C GLU A 592 -26.64 21.98 27.28
N GLU A 593 -27.20 21.29 26.26
CA GLU A 593 -26.81 21.34 24.84
C GLU A 593 -26.90 22.76 24.25
N SER A 594 -25.84 23.21 23.57
CA SER A 594 -25.81 24.52 22.90
C SER A 594 -26.62 24.50 21.59
N VAL A 595 -26.97 25.69 21.07
CA VAL A 595 -27.66 25.82 19.77
C VAL A 595 -26.84 25.20 18.63
N GLU A 596 -25.52 25.37 18.65
CA GLU A 596 -24.61 24.74 17.67
C GLU A 596 -24.57 23.21 17.79
N GLU A 597 -24.64 22.66 19.01
CA GLU A 597 -24.73 21.22 19.22
C GLU A 597 -26.09 20.67 18.75
N ALA A 598 -27.18 21.39 18.97
CA ALA A 598 -28.50 21.03 18.48
C ALA A 598 -28.59 21.07 16.93
N GLU A 599 -27.97 22.07 16.28
CA GLU A 599 -27.87 22.13 14.81
C GLU A 599 -27.05 20.96 14.24
N GLU A 600 -25.88 20.64 14.81
CA GLU A 600 -25.10 19.48 14.34
C GLU A 600 -25.80 18.15 14.65
N ARG A 601 -26.58 18.07 15.74
CA ARG A 601 -27.45 16.91 16.04
C ARG A 601 -28.53 16.73 14.97
N GLN A 602 -29.18 17.81 14.53
CA GLN A 602 -30.13 17.79 13.42
C GLN A 602 -29.46 17.42 12.09
N ARG A 603 -28.26 17.96 11.79
CA ARG A 603 -27.47 17.61 10.59
C ARG A 603 -27.00 16.15 10.57
N LEU A 604 -26.91 15.49 11.73
CA LEU A 604 -26.63 14.06 11.88
C LEU A 604 -27.91 13.19 11.91
N SER A 605 -29.09 13.78 11.73
CA SER A 605 -30.40 13.12 11.82
C SER A 605 -30.68 12.45 13.18
N LEU A 606 -30.11 12.99 14.26
CA LEU A 606 -30.27 12.52 15.64
C LEU A 606 -31.38 13.29 16.38
N GLU A 607 -32.52 13.47 15.72
CA GLU A 607 -33.71 14.10 16.32
C GLU A 607 -34.55 13.11 17.13
N VAL A 608 -35.28 13.64 18.10
CA VAL A 608 -36.25 12.91 18.92
C VAL A 608 -37.60 13.59 18.74
N LEU A 609 -38.64 12.83 18.39
CA LEU A 609 -39.98 13.37 18.08
C LEU A 609 -40.73 13.96 19.30
N SER A 610 -40.12 13.93 20.50
CA SER A 610 -40.67 14.44 21.76
C SER A 610 -40.89 15.94 21.80
N ASP A 611 -40.07 16.71 21.07
CA ASP A 611 -39.92 18.15 21.31
C ASP A 611 -41.09 18.99 20.75
N SER A 612 -42.04 18.32 20.08
CA SER A 612 -43.31 18.88 19.59
C SER A 612 -44.30 19.29 20.70
N VAL A 613 -44.07 18.91 21.96
CA VAL A 613 -45.03 19.13 23.08
C VAL A 613 -44.40 19.83 24.30
N SER A 614 -43.66 20.92 24.10
CA SER A 614 -43.24 21.82 25.21
C SER A 614 -42.97 23.30 24.82
N ASN A 615 -43.65 23.83 23.79
CA ASN A 615 -43.67 25.28 23.51
C ASN A 615 -45.11 25.83 23.54
N ALA A 616 -45.70 25.84 24.74
CA ALA A 616 -46.99 26.44 25.04
C ALA A 616 -46.93 27.19 26.38
N THR A 617 -46.02 28.16 26.50
CA THR A 617 -46.04 29.13 27.59
C THR A 617 -47.27 30.01 27.45
N GLN A 618 -48.30 29.69 28.23
CA GLN A 618 -49.57 30.38 28.25
C GLN A 618 -49.39 31.78 28.87
N ASP A 619 -49.54 32.83 28.06
CA ASP A 619 -49.47 34.22 28.53
C ASP A 619 -50.54 34.49 29.59
N VAL A 620 -50.10 34.85 30.80
CA VAL A 620 -50.97 35.35 31.87
C VAL A 620 -50.99 36.86 31.77
N LEU A 621 -52.01 37.38 31.08
CA LEU A 621 -52.31 38.81 31.03
C LEU A 621 -52.56 39.34 32.45
N MET A 622 -51.78 40.35 32.84
CA MET A 622 -52.22 41.35 33.82
C MET A 622 -51.79 42.76 33.38
N ASP A 623 -52.82 43.56 33.13
CA ASP A 623 -52.83 44.99 32.80
C ASP A 623 -54.06 45.53 33.57
N ASP A 624 -54.12 46.74 34.14
CA ASP A 624 -53.26 47.93 34.03
C ASP A 624 -53.28 48.68 35.40
N SER A 625 -52.67 49.87 35.43
CA SER A 625 -53.05 51.05 36.22
C SER A 625 -52.36 51.28 37.57
N SER A 626 -51.23 51.98 37.50
CA SER A 626 -51.25 53.41 37.86
C SER A 626 -50.07 54.19 37.28
N LYS A 627 -50.32 55.46 36.91
CA LYS A 627 -49.38 56.35 36.21
C LYS A 627 -48.80 57.39 37.17
N THR A 628 -47.56 57.84 36.93
CA THR A 628 -47.18 59.26 36.71
C THR A 628 -45.68 59.31 36.29
N ALA A 629 -45.24 60.39 35.64
CA ALA A 629 -44.06 60.39 34.75
C ALA A 629 -42.94 61.38 35.15
N SER A 630 -42.01 61.64 34.20
CA SER A 630 -40.97 62.69 34.14
C SER A 630 -39.60 62.37 34.78
N PHE A 631 -38.43 62.84 34.29
CA PHE A 631 -37.95 63.17 32.91
C PHE A 631 -36.41 63.47 32.99
N ILE A 632 -35.70 63.56 31.84
CA ILE A 632 -34.35 64.20 31.67
C ILE A 632 -33.17 63.38 32.30
N SER A 633 -31.92 63.33 31.79
CA SER A 633 -31.17 64.12 30.78
C SER A 633 -30.26 63.27 29.83
N ARG A 634 -29.44 63.94 28.99
CA ARG A 634 -28.61 63.38 27.90
C ARG A 634 -27.24 64.07 27.73
N ALA A 635 -26.16 63.26 27.70
CA ALA A 635 -24.87 63.43 26.98
C ALA A 635 -23.82 64.55 27.31
N LEU A 636 -22.57 64.11 27.60
CA LEU A 636 -21.24 64.61 27.10
C LEU A 636 -20.77 66.06 27.41
N PRO A 637 -19.49 66.49 27.16
CA PRO A 637 -18.21 65.79 26.84
C PRO A 637 -16.95 66.21 27.68
N SER A 638 -15.76 65.74 27.25
CA SER A 638 -14.37 66.29 27.45
C SER A 638 -13.75 66.30 28.89
N THR A 639 -12.42 66.39 29.14
CA THR A 639 -11.22 66.75 28.32
C THR A 639 -9.93 66.01 28.83
N ASP A 640 -8.78 66.20 28.17
CA ASP A 640 -7.48 65.50 28.36
C ASP A 640 -6.72 65.69 29.69
N HIS A 641 -5.80 64.76 30.00
CA HIS A 641 -4.36 65.05 30.21
C HIS A 641 -3.48 63.76 30.19
N SER A 642 -2.16 63.90 30.22
CA SER A 642 -1.13 62.90 29.82
C SER A 642 -0.25 62.40 31.00
N ILE A 643 0.55 61.31 30.80
CA ILE A 643 1.99 61.17 31.23
C ILE A 643 2.65 59.78 30.95
N SER A 644 3.92 59.82 30.49
CA SER A 644 5.07 58.85 30.51
C SER A 644 5.04 57.37 30.02
N LEU A 645 6.08 57.09 29.21
CA LEU A 645 6.85 55.85 28.91
C LEU A 645 7.43 55.12 30.16
N PRO A 646 7.95 53.85 30.13
CA PRO A 646 8.85 53.20 29.13
C PRO A 646 8.31 51.92 28.47
N ARG A 647 8.77 51.44 27.30
CA ARG A 647 10.09 51.44 26.58
C ARG A 647 11.05 50.32 27.01
N THR A 648 10.99 49.18 26.32
CA THR A 648 12.16 48.34 26.01
C THR A 648 11.97 47.77 24.60
N SER A 649 13.03 47.65 23.82
CA SER A 649 13.00 47.34 22.39
C SER A 649 14.03 46.27 22.03
N VAL A 650 13.66 45.35 21.15
CA VAL A 650 14.61 44.58 20.35
C VAL A 650 14.35 44.90 18.87
N VAL A 651 15.42 45.13 18.12
CA VAL A 651 15.40 45.59 16.73
C VAL A 651 16.27 44.64 15.90
N LEU A 652 15.83 44.36 14.67
CA LEU A 652 16.57 44.26 13.39
C LEU A 652 15.65 43.45 12.43
N THR A 653 14.99 44.01 11.41
CA THR A 653 15.47 44.56 10.11
C THR A 653 16.12 43.51 9.19
N GLY A 654 15.79 43.41 7.89
CA GLY A 654 14.93 44.24 7.03
C GLY A 654 14.30 43.46 5.86
N ARG A 655 13.32 44.03 5.13
CA ARG A 655 13.45 44.78 3.83
C ARG A 655 14.00 43.94 2.67
N ALA A 656 13.52 44.03 1.42
CA ALA A 656 12.36 44.71 0.77
C ALA A 656 12.12 43.96 -0.57
N ASP A 657 10.93 43.71 -1.12
CA ASP A 657 9.70 44.50 -1.36
C ASP A 657 9.68 45.25 -2.72
N THR A 658 8.52 45.23 -3.40
CA THR A 658 8.21 45.70 -4.78
C THR A 658 8.90 44.95 -5.95
N GLY A 659 8.31 44.79 -7.14
CA GLY A 659 6.98 45.16 -7.65
C GLY A 659 6.70 44.58 -9.06
N ALA A 660 5.51 44.84 -9.65
CA ALA A 660 5.06 44.33 -10.96
C ALA A 660 3.86 45.16 -11.48
N PRO A 661 3.32 44.95 -12.73
CA PRO A 661 3.91 44.60 -14.03
C PRO A 661 3.72 45.77 -15.05
N PRO A 662 3.76 45.63 -16.41
CA PRO A 662 2.62 45.11 -17.20
C PRO A 662 2.98 44.39 -18.54
N PHE A 663 1.99 44.17 -19.41
CA PHE A 663 1.99 43.39 -20.68
C PHE A 663 2.57 44.11 -21.92
N SER A 664 3.00 43.33 -22.94
CA SER A 664 2.68 43.54 -24.38
C SER A 664 3.13 42.38 -25.29
N SER A 665 2.79 42.39 -26.59
CA SER A 665 2.83 41.23 -27.52
C SER A 665 3.51 41.49 -28.89
N SER A 666 3.57 40.45 -29.77
CA SER A 666 4.02 40.42 -31.20
C SER A 666 5.49 39.98 -31.44
N SER A 667 5.93 39.36 -32.57
CA SER A 667 5.30 38.53 -33.66
C SER A 667 6.42 37.95 -34.59
N ILE A 668 6.05 37.27 -35.71
CA ILE A 668 6.83 36.94 -36.94
C ILE A 668 7.52 35.54 -37.04
N ILE A 669 7.64 35.04 -38.29
CA ILE A 669 8.04 33.71 -38.80
C ILE A 669 9.18 33.88 -39.86
N PRO A 670 9.97 32.84 -40.25
CA PRO A 670 9.58 31.82 -41.27
C PRO A 670 9.98 30.38 -40.85
N GLN A 671 9.39 29.25 -41.29
CA GLN A 671 8.83 28.76 -42.56
C GLN A 671 9.86 28.21 -43.57
N GLU A 672 9.86 26.89 -43.79
CA GLU A 672 10.40 26.23 -45.00
C GLU A 672 9.66 24.90 -45.30
N LYS A 673 9.78 24.35 -46.53
CA LYS A 673 8.89 23.29 -47.08
C LYS A 673 9.48 22.59 -48.32
N PRO A 674 9.46 21.23 -48.39
CA PRO A 674 8.85 20.52 -49.54
C PRO A 674 7.94 19.35 -49.08
N THR A 675 6.84 18.92 -49.73
CA THR A 675 6.47 18.71 -51.15
C THR A 675 6.70 17.27 -51.66
N VAL A 676 5.69 16.42 -51.39
CA VAL A 676 5.01 15.45 -52.30
C VAL A 676 5.84 14.61 -53.29
N LEU A 677 5.71 13.26 -53.22
CA LEU A 677 5.36 12.46 -54.41
C LEU A 677 4.64 11.11 -54.11
N ASN A 678 3.70 10.80 -54.99
CA ASN A 678 3.08 9.50 -55.37
C ASN A 678 2.38 8.55 -54.37
N GLU A 679 1.14 8.27 -54.75
CA GLU A 679 0.37 7.06 -54.42
C GLU A 679 0.89 5.84 -55.22
N GLN A 680 0.57 4.62 -54.76
CA GLN A 680 -0.31 3.75 -55.55
C GLN A 680 -1.00 2.68 -54.68
N ARG A 681 -2.12 2.16 -55.20
CA ARG A 681 -3.18 1.45 -54.48
C ARG A 681 -3.59 0.22 -55.29
N ILE A 682 -3.81 -0.93 -54.65
CA ILE A 682 -4.69 -2.01 -55.14
C ILE A 682 -5.01 -3.00 -53.99
N ASP A 683 -6.31 -3.30 -53.87
CA ASP A 683 -6.95 -4.34 -53.05
C ASP A 683 -7.58 -5.37 -54.03
N PRO A 684 -8.15 -6.51 -53.59
CA PRO A 684 -7.68 -7.45 -52.57
C PRO A 684 -7.87 -8.95 -52.98
N GLY A 685 -7.48 -9.89 -52.10
CA GLY A 685 -8.37 -11.00 -51.75
C GLY A 685 -8.00 -12.47 -52.10
N ILE A 686 -8.88 -13.36 -51.62
CA ILE A 686 -9.01 -14.82 -51.84
C ILE A 686 -8.01 -15.73 -51.08
N VAL A 687 -8.53 -16.30 -49.99
CA VAL A 687 -8.08 -17.49 -49.23
C VAL A 687 -8.71 -18.73 -49.88
N PRO A 688 -8.00 -19.89 -50.07
CA PRO A 688 -8.32 -21.05 -49.21
C PRO A 688 -7.23 -22.13 -48.96
N LEU A 689 -7.34 -22.73 -47.76
CA LEU A 689 -7.08 -24.13 -47.36
C LEU A 689 -5.65 -24.75 -47.34
N SER A 690 -5.44 -25.58 -46.32
CA SER A 690 -4.37 -26.59 -46.19
C SER A 690 -4.83 -27.96 -46.71
N PRO A 691 -3.94 -28.96 -46.87
CA PRO A 691 -3.68 -29.89 -45.76
C PRO A 691 -2.21 -30.35 -45.61
N ALA A 692 -1.95 -31.24 -44.65
CA ALA A 692 -0.64 -31.88 -44.37
C ALA A 692 -0.67 -33.38 -44.81
N PRO A 693 0.05 -34.33 -44.17
CA PRO A 693 1.45 -34.40 -43.74
C PRO A 693 2.22 -35.60 -44.37
N SER A 694 3.56 -35.68 -44.21
CA SER A 694 4.36 -36.88 -44.55
C SER A 694 5.39 -37.27 -43.48
N SER A 695 5.47 -38.57 -43.19
CA SER A 695 6.51 -39.27 -42.39
C SER A 695 7.67 -39.72 -43.32
N VAL A 696 8.87 -40.15 -42.93
CA VAL A 696 9.24 -41.46 -42.32
C VAL A 696 10.79 -41.51 -42.10
N ALA A 697 11.26 -42.24 -41.07
CA ALA A 697 12.64 -42.73 -40.79
C ALA A 697 13.81 -41.70 -40.67
N ALA A 698 14.82 -41.79 -39.79
CA ALA A 698 15.46 -42.83 -38.95
C ALA A 698 16.71 -43.51 -39.55
N ALA A 699 17.92 -43.11 -39.06
CA ALA A 699 19.19 -43.81 -39.28
C ALA A 699 20.22 -43.56 -38.13
N LYS A 700 20.98 -44.62 -37.78
CA LYS A 700 22.16 -44.79 -36.88
C LYS A 700 22.84 -46.12 -37.31
N PRO A 701 24.05 -46.56 -36.85
CA PRO A 701 24.96 -46.09 -35.78
C PRO A 701 26.28 -45.46 -36.37
N THR A 702 27.58 -45.64 -36.02
CA THR A 702 28.36 -46.57 -35.13
C THR A 702 29.77 -46.03 -34.82
N GLY A 703 30.42 -46.50 -33.73
CA GLY A 703 31.87 -46.37 -33.44
C GLY A 703 32.28 -45.06 -32.73
N SER A 704 33.02 -44.97 -31.61
CA SER A 704 33.83 -45.88 -30.75
C SER A 704 35.36 -45.89 -30.96
N LEU A 705 36.10 -46.20 -29.88
CA LEU A 705 37.57 -46.19 -29.65
C LEU A 705 38.22 -44.83 -29.28
N ALA A 706 39.42 -44.86 -28.67
CA ALA A 706 39.63 -44.93 -27.21
C ALA A 706 41.14 -44.88 -26.81
N TYR A 707 41.54 -43.92 -25.96
CA TYR A 707 42.74 -43.95 -25.06
C TYR A 707 44.16 -44.03 -25.73
N PRO A 708 45.28 -43.77 -25.02
CA PRO A 708 45.52 -42.70 -24.04
C PRO A 708 46.88 -41.93 -24.29
N PRO A 709 47.80 -41.61 -23.34
CA PRO A 709 48.30 -40.23 -23.26
C PRO A 709 49.84 -40.06 -23.39
N GLN A 710 50.30 -38.81 -23.51
CA GLN A 710 51.69 -38.45 -23.16
C GLN A 710 51.76 -37.13 -22.39
N THR A 711 52.67 -37.11 -21.42
CA THR A 711 53.14 -35.93 -20.68
C THR A 711 54.26 -35.23 -21.43
N ASN A 712 54.43 -33.92 -21.27
CA ASN A 712 55.75 -33.36 -20.93
C ASN A 712 55.70 -31.91 -20.41
N ARG A 713 56.65 -31.60 -19.52
CA ARG A 713 57.09 -30.23 -19.19
C ARG A 713 58.32 -29.91 -20.03
N THR A 714 58.40 -28.70 -20.58
CA THR A 714 59.70 -27.99 -20.65
C THR A 714 59.50 -26.48 -20.55
N THR A 715 60.48 -25.82 -19.93
CA THR A 715 60.66 -24.36 -19.96
C THR A 715 61.38 -23.91 -21.23
N TYR A 716 61.18 -22.67 -21.67
CA TYR A 716 62.19 -21.60 -21.67
C TYR A 716 61.65 -20.34 -22.37
N ALA A 717 62.34 -19.20 -22.23
CA ALA A 717 61.95 -17.91 -22.79
C ALA A 717 63.15 -17.16 -23.35
N THR A 718 62.99 -16.52 -24.52
CA THR A 718 63.81 -15.37 -24.99
C THR A 718 63.09 -14.61 -26.11
N HIS A 719 63.47 -13.34 -26.29
CA HIS A 719 62.98 -12.35 -27.29
C HIS A 719 63.71 -12.52 -28.66
N PRO A 720 63.67 -11.59 -29.66
CA PRO A 720 62.90 -10.33 -29.85
C PRO A 720 62.31 -10.06 -31.27
N ALA A 721 61.64 -8.90 -31.42
CA ALA A 721 61.38 -8.14 -32.67
C ALA A 721 60.41 -8.76 -33.72
N ALA A 722 59.81 -8.01 -34.65
CA ALA A 722 60.00 -6.60 -35.05
C ALA A 722 58.66 -5.81 -35.19
N VAL A 723 58.72 -4.58 -35.71
CA VAL A 723 57.66 -3.55 -35.75
C VAL A 723 57.38 -3.12 -37.19
N ASP A 724 56.12 -2.78 -37.51
CA ASP A 724 55.71 -1.71 -38.44
C ASP A 724 54.20 -1.40 -38.20
N THR A 725 53.84 -0.19 -37.73
CA THR A 725 53.32 0.99 -38.49
C THR A 725 51.92 0.77 -39.12
N LEU A 726 50.96 1.71 -39.11
CA LEU A 726 50.97 3.19 -38.94
C LEU A 726 49.86 3.72 -38.01
N ASP A 727 49.98 5.00 -37.62
CA ASP A 727 49.11 5.75 -36.71
C ASP A 727 47.90 6.44 -37.38
N VAL A 728 46.92 6.84 -36.56
CA VAL A 728 46.09 8.05 -36.75
C VAL A 728 45.80 8.65 -35.36
N ASP A 729 46.21 9.90 -35.12
CA ASP A 729 45.93 10.65 -33.90
C ASP A 729 44.50 11.24 -33.87
N GLU A 730 43.98 11.51 -32.67
CA GLU A 730 42.93 12.52 -32.44
C GLU A 730 43.40 13.52 -31.37
N ASP A 731 43.28 14.82 -31.66
CA ASP A 731 43.82 15.91 -30.84
C ASP A 731 43.20 16.01 -29.44
N MET A 732 44.04 16.30 -28.44
CA MET A 732 43.62 16.64 -27.09
C MET A 732 43.73 18.18 -26.89
N PRO A 733 42.64 18.89 -26.55
CA PRO A 733 42.64 20.35 -26.53
C PRO A 733 43.57 20.94 -25.46
N SER A 734 44.32 21.97 -25.84
CA SER A 734 45.32 22.62 -25.00
C SER A 734 44.71 23.51 -23.92
N ILE A 735 45.20 23.35 -22.68
CA ILE A 735 44.93 24.28 -21.58
C ILE A 735 46.01 25.36 -21.61
N ASN A 736 45.62 26.59 -21.90
CA ASN A 736 46.52 27.74 -21.84
C ASN A 736 46.81 28.11 -20.36
N LEU A 737 48.07 28.36 -20.04
CA LEU A 737 48.56 28.43 -18.65
C LEU A 737 49.71 29.46 -18.45
N GLU A 738 49.71 30.52 -19.26
CA GLU A 738 50.55 31.71 -19.07
C GLU A 738 49.73 32.87 -18.48
N SER A 739 50.38 33.76 -17.72
CA SER A 739 49.79 34.74 -16.77
C SER A 739 49.08 34.11 -15.56
N ASP A 740 49.39 34.42 -14.29
CA ASP A 740 50.23 35.51 -13.74
C ASP A 740 51.17 35.05 -12.61
N SER A 741 52.21 35.83 -12.37
CA SER A 741 53.05 35.82 -11.16
C SER A 741 53.54 37.24 -10.86
N ASP A 742 53.50 37.66 -9.59
CA ASP A 742 53.45 39.07 -9.18
C ASP A 742 54.69 39.94 -9.50
N SER A 743 54.45 41.21 -9.85
CA SER A 743 55.32 42.35 -9.48
C SER A 743 54.58 43.70 -9.59
N ASP A 744 54.87 44.60 -8.64
CA ASP A 744 54.34 45.96 -8.40
C ASP A 744 52.82 46.13 -8.09
#